data_AF-A0A968MP79-F1
#
_entry.id   AF-A0A968MP79-F1
#
_cell.length_a   1.000
_cell.length_b   1.000
_cell.length_c   1.000
_cell.angle_alpha   90.00
_cell.angle_beta   90.00
_cell.angle_gamma   90.00
#
_symmetry.space_group_name_H-M   'P 1'
#
loop_
_entity.id
_entity.type
_entity.pdbx_description
1 polymer ?
#
loop_
_entity_poly.entity_id
_entity_poly.type
_entity_poly.pdbx_seq_one_letter_code
_entity_poly.pdbx_strand_id
1 'polypeptide(L)'
;MIDNVAGPSARSTGPNGDGEAPSPSGSAALPPRVWSTPGIVTLSHGAISTQDPWLAMGATTTSGNNIDAYVDRSGSDGFDAQDFRANLTSIDTFDHFFNPLIAASASDAQALGSIVHAFYVTNWLHDEFYDVGFDEVSRNAQRDNYGRGGLGGDDMRVEVQDFSGTNNANMATPSDGARPRMQMFLWSGAARSSVTIESPASIAGEVVADDASFGPTTFDVDAEVARSVDAGGISSIDACEPPLTSNVSGKIALIERGNCSFAEKVQHAQQAGAVGAIIYDNLTASLPVAMGGTDPGISIGSKSVTRDVGLAIEQALLTATVEARIHRSPAVQTDSGVDSLVLSHEWGHYISNRLIGNAFGLSGNQARGMGEGWSDFHALLTTVRDGDQLLPSNPSFAGTYAGATYVPSRGSYFGLRRVPYSTDFSKNALSFRHIQSNEPLPGVPTAFGLDGSRNTFVHQTGEVWATMLWQAYAGLLNDPRHSFDEAYERMKAYLVAGYKLTPSDPTFAEARDALLLAAYANDVLDFETLYQAFGSRGLGIGAEAPDRYSTTHRPLVESFATGAFVSLVDQNVDDEVVWCDREGVLDNDERGSLVLVIANLGSTPLSDPELEIVPISPEVSLPNGATMELPPLGPFESTTATVAISLSGAPGVSAASLGVRVHDVNLLSDQPRRRRSRFG
;
A
#
# COMPACT_ATOMS: atom_id res chain seq x y z
N MET A 1 32.41 12.81 -17.75
CA MET A 1 31.38 12.49 -18.74
C MET A 1 31.05 11.04 -18.55
N ILE A 2 29.84 10.80 -18.07
CA ILE A 2 29.29 9.50 -17.69
C ILE A 2 28.58 8.98 -18.93
N ASP A 3 28.97 7.81 -19.42
CA ASP A 3 28.35 7.15 -20.57
C ASP A 3 27.77 5.77 -20.18
N ASN A 4 26.49 5.60 -20.54
CA ASN A 4 25.75 4.39 -20.96
C ASN A 4 24.97 3.47 -19.98
N VAL A 5 23.64 3.70 -20.02
CA VAL A 5 22.45 2.81 -20.17
C VAL A 5 21.92 1.96 -18.99
N ALA A 6 20.57 2.00 -18.90
CA ALA A 6 19.63 1.53 -17.88
C ALA A 6 19.35 0.01 -17.80
N GLY A 7 18.99 -0.43 -16.57
CA GLY A 7 18.17 -1.61 -16.27
C GLY A 7 18.56 -2.31 -14.94
N PRO A 8 17.65 -2.54 -13.97
CA PRO A 8 16.22 -2.20 -13.96
C PRO A 8 16.00 -0.80 -13.36
N SER A 9 14.84 -0.21 -13.63
CA SER A 9 14.47 1.17 -13.29
C SER A 9 14.72 1.57 -11.83
N ALA A 10 14.83 2.87 -11.55
CA ALA A 10 14.80 3.40 -10.18
C ALA A 10 13.56 2.95 -9.34
N ARG A 11 12.54 2.43 -10.04
CA ARG A 11 11.33 1.80 -9.50
C ARG A 11 11.46 0.28 -9.22
N SER A 12 12.69 -0.26 -9.22
CA SER A 12 12.89 -1.69 -8.99
C SER A 12 12.55 -2.09 -7.56
N THR A 13 11.90 -3.24 -7.38
CA THR A 13 11.47 -3.76 -6.08
C THR A 13 12.60 -4.41 -5.27
N GLY A 14 13.79 -4.59 -5.86
CA GLY A 14 14.93 -5.26 -5.23
C GLY A 14 15.23 -6.65 -5.82
N PRO A 15 15.87 -7.56 -5.06
CA PRO A 15 16.41 -8.81 -5.60
C PRO A 15 15.42 -9.75 -6.30
N ASN A 16 14.14 -9.76 -5.90
CA ASN A 16 13.11 -10.56 -6.57
C ASN A 16 12.78 -10.09 -7.99
N GLY A 17 13.35 -8.95 -8.40
CA GLY A 17 12.96 -8.27 -9.60
C GLY A 17 11.51 -7.79 -9.56
N ASP A 18 11.14 -7.10 -10.62
CA ASP A 18 9.93 -6.29 -10.62
C ASP A 18 8.69 -7.13 -10.98
N GLY A 19 8.83 -8.45 -11.19
CA GLY A 19 7.73 -9.34 -11.52
C GLY A 19 6.74 -9.56 -10.36
N GLU A 20 7.10 -9.18 -9.14
CA GLU A 20 6.31 -9.46 -7.93
C GLU A 20 5.45 -8.29 -7.45
N ALA A 21 5.50 -7.13 -8.12
CA ALA A 21 4.68 -5.96 -7.80
C ALA A 21 4.06 -5.40 -9.08
N PRO A 22 2.74 -5.55 -9.32
CA PRO A 22 1.77 -6.25 -8.47
C PRO A 22 1.97 -7.77 -8.47
N SER A 23 1.33 -8.47 -7.53
CA SER A 23 1.36 -9.93 -7.48
C SER A 23 0.83 -10.55 -8.79
N PRO A 24 1.62 -11.39 -9.48
CA PRO A 24 1.21 -12.01 -10.75
C PRO A 24 -0.02 -12.89 -10.63
N SER A 25 -0.12 -13.64 -9.53
CA SER A 25 -1.22 -14.58 -9.30
C SER A 25 -2.51 -13.89 -8.89
N GLY A 26 -2.41 -12.68 -8.32
CA GLY A 26 -3.52 -12.01 -7.65
C GLY A 26 -4.13 -12.84 -6.51
N SER A 27 -3.38 -13.80 -5.96
CA SER A 27 -3.84 -14.74 -4.93
C SER A 27 -2.83 -14.87 -3.79
N ALA A 28 -3.29 -15.35 -2.64
CA ALA A 28 -2.46 -15.56 -1.45
C ALA A 28 -1.41 -16.69 -1.58
N ALA A 29 -1.35 -17.39 -2.73
CA ALA A 29 -0.33 -18.40 -2.99
C ALA A 29 1.06 -17.74 -3.05
N LEU A 30 2.09 -18.42 -2.53
CA LEU A 30 3.44 -17.87 -2.54
C LEU A 30 4.09 -18.16 -3.89
N PRO A 31 4.36 -17.13 -4.72
CA PRO A 31 5.05 -17.39 -5.97
C PRO A 31 6.52 -17.80 -5.71
N PRO A 32 7.09 -18.60 -6.61
CA PRO A 32 8.52 -18.85 -6.62
C PRO A 32 9.26 -17.52 -6.85
N ARG A 33 10.14 -17.14 -5.91
CA ARG A 33 10.98 -15.95 -6.08
C ARG A 33 11.99 -16.22 -7.19
N VAL A 34 11.94 -15.43 -8.25
CA VAL A 34 12.98 -15.40 -9.28
C VAL A 34 13.91 -14.24 -8.96
N TRP A 35 15.19 -14.53 -8.82
CA TRP A 35 16.18 -13.50 -8.54
C TRP A 35 16.58 -12.80 -9.82
N SER A 36 16.54 -11.47 -9.83
CA SER A 36 17.06 -10.68 -10.95
C SER A 36 18.54 -10.39 -10.77
N THR A 37 19.25 -10.27 -11.89
CA THR A 37 20.66 -9.84 -11.86
C THR A 37 20.71 -8.34 -11.60
N PRO A 38 21.52 -7.86 -10.63
CA PRO A 38 21.67 -6.43 -10.39
C PRO A 38 22.19 -5.69 -11.62
N GLY A 39 21.75 -4.44 -11.80
CA GLY A 39 22.27 -3.52 -12.80
C GLY A 39 23.34 -2.58 -12.22
N ILE A 40 24.20 -2.04 -13.08
CA ILE A 40 25.19 -1.03 -12.68
C ILE A 40 24.53 0.35 -12.63
N VAL A 41 24.71 1.07 -11.52
CA VAL A 41 24.29 2.47 -11.36
C VAL A 41 25.35 3.39 -11.94
N THR A 42 24.95 4.26 -12.87
CA THR A 42 25.89 5.13 -13.61
C THR A 42 25.64 6.62 -13.39
N LEU A 43 24.51 7.03 -12.83
CA LEU A 43 24.12 8.43 -12.72
C LEU A 43 24.89 9.19 -11.62
N SER A 44 25.27 10.44 -11.89
CA SER A 44 25.77 11.38 -10.86
C SER A 44 24.66 12.08 -10.10
N HIS A 45 23.46 12.17 -10.69
CA HIS A 45 22.23 12.69 -10.13
C HIS A 45 21.05 12.03 -10.86
N GLY A 46 19.89 11.97 -10.21
CA GLY A 46 18.62 11.55 -10.78
C GLY A 46 17.99 12.62 -11.68
N ALA A 47 16.68 12.53 -11.89
CA ALA A 47 15.92 13.49 -12.71
C ALA A 47 15.60 14.77 -11.92
N ILE A 48 16.61 15.42 -11.34
CA ILE A 48 16.50 16.69 -10.60
C ILE A 48 16.82 17.89 -11.50
N SER A 49 15.99 18.92 -11.46
CA SER A 49 16.14 20.11 -12.31
C SER A 49 17.46 20.87 -12.10
N THR A 50 18.04 20.78 -10.90
CA THR A 50 19.26 21.49 -10.50
C THR A 50 20.54 20.79 -10.96
N GLN A 51 20.46 19.50 -11.30
CA GLN A 51 21.60 18.64 -11.64
C GLN A 51 22.68 18.57 -10.56
N ASP A 52 22.31 18.79 -9.29
CA ASP A 52 23.28 18.71 -8.20
C ASP A 52 23.77 17.27 -8.04
N PRO A 53 25.09 17.05 -7.97
CA PRO A 53 25.61 15.70 -7.91
C PRO A 53 25.38 15.09 -6.53
N TRP A 54 25.02 13.80 -6.49
CA TRP A 54 24.94 13.02 -5.26
C TRP A 54 26.28 12.99 -4.53
N LEU A 55 27.38 12.91 -5.28
CA LEU A 55 28.74 12.84 -4.77
C LEU A 55 29.55 14.07 -5.18
N ALA A 56 30.36 14.59 -4.26
CA ALA A 56 31.33 15.63 -4.60
C ALA A 56 32.37 15.13 -5.60
N MET A 57 32.95 16.04 -6.39
CA MET A 57 34.03 15.70 -7.32
C MET A 57 35.20 15.01 -6.58
N GLY A 58 35.59 13.83 -7.06
CA GLY A 58 36.67 13.03 -6.46
C GLY A 58 36.28 12.24 -5.21
N ALA A 59 34.99 12.16 -4.86
CA ALA A 59 34.52 11.28 -3.80
C ALA A 59 34.84 9.81 -4.13
N THR A 60 35.32 9.07 -3.15
CA THR A 60 35.72 7.66 -3.31
C THR A 60 34.82 6.68 -2.56
N THR A 61 33.82 7.20 -1.85
CA THR A 61 32.94 6.43 -0.97
C THR A 61 31.49 6.88 -1.11
N THR A 62 30.55 6.07 -0.66
CA THR A 62 29.10 6.37 -0.56
C THR A 62 28.75 7.41 0.52
N SER A 63 29.43 8.56 0.51
CA SER A 63 29.15 9.73 1.35
C SER A 63 29.00 10.96 0.48
N GLY A 64 27.76 11.40 0.33
CA GLY A 64 27.33 12.41 -0.62
C GLY A 64 26.77 13.66 0.03
N ASN A 65 26.14 14.49 -0.81
CA ASN A 65 25.42 15.67 -0.35
C ASN A 65 24.10 15.29 0.33
N ASN A 66 23.38 14.31 -0.22
CA ASN A 66 22.05 13.94 0.26
C ASN A 66 22.13 12.79 1.28
N ILE A 67 22.96 11.78 0.98
CA ILE A 67 23.02 10.50 1.70
C ILE A 67 24.45 10.16 2.14
N ASP A 68 24.58 9.61 3.33
CA ASP A 68 25.76 8.94 3.86
C ASP A 68 25.42 7.48 4.20
N ALA A 69 25.77 6.56 3.31
CA ALA A 69 25.40 5.15 3.42
C ALA A 69 26.59 4.27 3.82
N TYR A 70 26.40 3.44 4.85
CA TYR A 70 27.42 2.58 5.43
C TYR A 70 26.80 1.37 6.12
N VAL A 71 27.62 0.36 6.40
CA VAL A 71 27.21 -0.73 7.30
C VAL A 71 27.36 -0.27 8.76
N ASP A 72 26.40 -0.59 9.63
CA ASP A 72 26.49 -0.33 11.08
C ASP A 72 26.39 -1.63 11.89
N ARG A 73 27.51 -2.33 12.03
CA ARG A 73 27.56 -3.61 12.77
C ARG A 73 28.09 -3.46 14.19
N SER A 74 28.40 -2.23 14.59
CA SER A 74 29.09 -1.90 15.83
C SER A 74 28.10 -1.52 16.94
N GLY A 75 28.48 -1.55 18.22
CA GLY A 75 27.53 -1.27 19.30
C GLY A 75 27.10 0.20 19.48
N SER A 76 27.60 1.13 18.67
CA SER A 76 27.31 2.56 18.78
C SER A 76 26.55 3.08 17.58
N ASP A 77 25.41 3.73 17.81
CA ASP A 77 24.64 4.38 16.76
C ASP A 77 25.50 5.32 15.89
N GLY A 78 25.53 5.03 14.59
CA GLY A 78 26.17 5.86 13.58
C GLY A 78 27.63 5.54 13.34
N PHE A 79 28.14 6.02 12.20
CA PHE A 79 29.45 5.63 11.67
C PHE A 79 30.61 5.70 12.66
N ASP A 80 31.18 4.55 12.99
CA ASP A 80 32.35 4.39 13.86
C ASP A 80 33.58 3.81 13.13
N ALA A 81 34.59 3.33 13.89
CA ALA A 81 35.83 2.78 13.32
C ALA A 81 35.71 1.33 12.83
N GLN A 82 34.64 0.63 13.17
CA GLN A 82 34.31 -0.75 12.76
C GLN A 82 33.39 -0.77 11.55
N ASP A 83 32.74 0.35 11.27
CA ASP A 83 31.88 0.55 10.13
C ASP A 83 32.66 0.87 8.85
N PHE A 84 32.02 0.65 7.71
CA PHE A 84 32.60 0.98 6.41
C PHE A 84 31.54 1.43 5.40
N ARG A 85 31.98 2.31 4.51
CA ARG A 85 31.25 2.73 3.31
C ARG A 85 31.66 1.87 2.13
N ALA A 86 30.84 1.83 1.08
CA ALA A 86 31.29 1.22 -0.16
C ALA A 86 32.34 2.09 -0.83
N ASN A 87 33.42 1.47 -1.33
CA ASN A 87 34.50 2.14 -2.05
C ASN A 87 34.32 1.97 -3.57
N LEU A 88 34.94 2.85 -4.36
CA LEU A 88 34.98 2.69 -5.81
C LEU A 88 35.61 1.35 -6.23
N THR A 89 35.00 0.69 -7.21
CA THR A 89 35.57 -0.51 -7.87
C THR A 89 36.34 -0.15 -9.14
N SER A 90 36.01 0.98 -9.76
CA SER A 90 36.79 1.64 -10.81
C SER A 90 36.54 3.15 -10.79
N ILE A 91 37.15 3.91 -11.71
CA ILE A 91 36.94 5.37 -11.79
C ILE A 91 35.44 5.66 -11.84
N ASP A 92 34.96 6.47 -10.88
CA ASP A 92 33.57 6.90 -10.76
C ASP A 92 32.51 5.78 -10.75
N THR A 93 32.87 4.56 -10.32
CA THR A 93 31.96 3.39 -10.33
C THR A 93 31.95 2.63 -9.00
N PHE A 94 30.75 2.31 -8.50
CA PHE A 94 30.51 1.39 -7.38
C PHE A 94 29.82 0.11 -7.89
N ASP A 95 30.60 -0.87 -8.35
CA ASP A 95 30.08 -2.15 -8.87
C ASP A 95 30.25 -3.27 -7.83
N HIS A 96 29.38 -3.29 -6.82
CA HIS A 96 29.39 -4.27 -5.74
C HIS A 96 28.21 -5.24 -5.86
N PHE A 97 28.50 -6.54 -5.88
CA PHE A 97 27.50 -7.58 -6.10
C PHE A 97 26.89 -8.11 -4.80
N PHE A 98 25.56 -8.18 -4.75
CA PHE A 98 24.80 -8.87 -3.70
C PHE A 98 24.25 -10.21 -4.21
N ASN A 99 24.36 -11.28 -3.41
CA ASN A 99 23.88 -12.61 -3.77
C ASN A 99 22.73 -13.02 -2.85
N PRO A 100 21.46 -12.96 -3.33
CA PRO A 100 20.30 -13.26 -2.48
C PRO A 100 20.17 -14.75 -2.09
N LEU A 101 21.01 -15.63 -2.64
CA LEU A 101 20.99 -17.07 -2.35
C LEU A 101 21.83 -17.48 -1.14
N ILE A 102 22.63 -16.56 -0.58
CA ILE A 102 23.42 -16.79 0.63
C ILE A 102 23.03 -15.80 1.72
N ALA A 103 23.40 -16.09 2.97
CA ALA A 103 23.08 -15.20 4.08
C ALA A 103 23.66 -13.80 3.85
N ALA A 104 22.86 -12.76 4.09
CA ALA A 104 23.27 -11.37 3.97
C ALA A 104 24.51 -11.01 4.82
N SER A 105 24.71 -11.71 5.94
CA SER A 105 25.88 -11.57 6.81
C SER A 105 27.08 -12.44 6.41
N ALA A 106 27.01 -13.18 5.30
CA ALA A 106 28.03 -14.16 4.93
C ALA A 106 29.40 -13.54 4.60
N SER A 107 29.45 -12.26 4.20
CA SER A 107 30.71 -11.56 3.90
C SER A 107 30.51 -10.05 3.85
N ASP A 108 31.61 -9.29 3.91
CA ASP A 108 31.59 -7.84 3.68
C ASP A 108 31.20 -7.49 2.24
N ALA A 109 31.43 -8.39 1.28
CA ALA A 109 30.97 -8.20 -0.10
C ALA A 109 29.44 -8.09 -0.20
N GLN A 110 28.69 -8.85 0.63
CA GLN A 110 27.23 -8.71 0.70
C GLN A 110 26.84 -7.32 1.26
N ALA A 111 27.52 -6.86 2.32
CA ALA A 111 27.26 -5.54 2.87
C ALA A 111 27.57 -4.41 1.87
N LEU A 112 28.66 -4.52 1.09
CA LEU A 112 28.99 -3.55 0.06
C LEU A 112 27.90 -3.43 -1.02
N GLY A 113 27.33 -4.55 -1.49
CA GLY A 113 26.20 -4.53 -2.41
C GLY A 113 24.94 -3.88 -1.80
N SER A 114 24.67 -4.15 -0.53
CA SER A 114 23.58 -3.53 0.23
C SER A 114 23.74 -2.01 0.39
N ILE A 115 24.95 -1.55 0.75
CA ILE A 115 25.28 -0.12 0.87
C ILE A 115 25.02 0.60 -0.45
N VAL A 116 25.49 0.05 -1.58
CA VAL A 116 25.34 0.70 -2.89
C VAL A 116 23.87 0.79 -3.31
N HIS A 117 23.10 -0.27 -3.10
CA HIS A 117 21.67 -0.26 -3.41
C HIS A 117 20.92 0.77 -2.58
N ALA A 118 21.13 0.77 -1.26
CA ALA A 118 20.51 1.72 -0.35
C ALA A 118 20.91 3.17 -0.68
N PHE A 119 22.18 3.41 -0.98
CA PHE A 119 22.69 4.72 -1.41
C PHE A 119 21.99 5.18 -2.69
N TYR A 120 21.88 4.32 -3.70
CA TYR A 120 21.22 4.66 -4.97
C TYR A 120 19.74 5.00 -4.77
N VAL A 121 18.98 4.11 -4.13
CA VAL A 121 17.52 4.27 -3.96
C VAL A 121 17.20 5.54 -3.17
N THR A 122 17.95 5.81 -2.09
CA THR A 122 17.68 6.98 -1.24
C THR A 122 18.10 8.30 -1.89
N ASN A 123 19.17 8.34 -2.68
CA ASN A 123 19.48 9.52 -3.50
C ASN A 123 18.47 9.71 -4.64
N TRP A 124 18.01 8.63 -5.27
CA TRP A 124 16.94 8.72 -6.27
C TRP A 124 15.66 9.29 -5.66
N LEU A 125 15.24 8.80 -4.49
CA LEU A 125 14.06 9.31 -3.78
C LEU A 125 14.19 10.79 -3.40
N HIS A 126 15.41 11.25 -3.04
CA HIS A 126 15.66 12.68 -2.84
C HIS A 126 15.33 13.48 -4.09
N ASP A 127 15.90 13.10 -5.24
CA ASP A 127 15.72 13.82 -6.49
C ASP A 127 14.28 13.73 -7.00
N GLU A 128 13.64 12.58 -6.82
CA GLU A 128 12.28 12.29 -7.29
C GLU A 128 11.21 13.21 -6.68
N PHE A 129 11.43 13.65 -5.43
CA PHE A 129 10.53 14.55 -4.71
C PHE A 129 10.99 16.01 -4.69
N TYR A 130 12.21 16.31 -5.14
CA TYR A 130 12.77 17.66 -5.08
C TYR A 130 11.94 18.65 -5.90
N ASP A 131 11.72 18.36 -7.18
CA ASP A 131 11.08 19.29 -8.13
C ASP A 131 9.57 19.48 -7.89
N VAL A 132 8.93 18.55 -7.18
CA VAL A 132 7.54 18.70 -6.70
C VAL A 132 7.44 19.47 -5.37
N GLY A 133 8.58 20.00 -4.90
CA GLY A 133 8.64 20.96 -3.80
C GLY A 133 9.11 20.38 -2.48
N PHE A 134 9.72 19.19 -2.42
CA PHE A 134 10.49 18.76 -1.24
C PHE A 134 11.95 19.22 -1.38
N ASP A 135 12.11 20.53 -1.38
CA ASP A 135 13.36 21.27 -1.54
C ASP A 135 13.94 21.71 -0.18
N GLU A 136 14.99 22.53 -0.21
CA GLU A 136 15.69 23.00 0.99
C GLU A 136 14.81 23.87 1.88
N VAL A 137 14.01 24.78 1.30
CA VAL A 137 13.05 25.59 2.07
C VAL A 137 12.01 24.70 2.75
N SER A 138 11.70 23.58 2.10
CA SER A 138 10.81 22.54 2.58
C SER A 138 11.52 21.47 3.41
N ARG A 139 12.78 21.70 3.79
CA ARG A 139 13.53 20.94 4.79
C ARG A 139 13.87 19.52 4.31
N ASN A 140 14.28 19.37 3.07
CA ASN A 140 14.94 18.15 2.61
C ASN A 140 16.31 17.96 3.31
N ALA A 141 16.97 16.82 3.09
CA ALA A 141 18.18 16.42 3.79
C ALA A 141 19.36 16.63 2.86
N GLN A 142 20.18 17.64 3.16
CA GLN A 142 21.35 17.97 2.38
C GLN A 142 22.48 18.51 3.28
N ARG A 143 23.70 18.08 3.00
CA ARG A 143 24.90 18.61 3.67
C ARG A 143 25.12 20.07 3.31
N ASP A 144 24.98 20.40 2.02
CA ASP A 144 25.00 21.75 1.48
C ASP A 144 23.71 22.02 0.71
N ASN A 145 23.05 23.13 1.08
CA ASN A 145 21.80 23.62 0.49
C ASN A 145 22.07 24.59 -0.67
N TYR A 146 23.34 24.82 -1.03
CA TYR A 146 23.77 25.71 -2.11
C TYR A 146 23.22 27.15 -2.00
N GLY A 147 22.91 27.58 -0.77
CA GLY A 147 22.29 28.88 -0.48
C GLY A 147 20.81 29.00 -0.89
N ARG A 148 20.11 27.89 -1.14
CA ARG A 148 18.71 27.86 -1.61
C ARG A 148 17.65 27.92 -0.50
N GLY A 149 18.05 27.89 0.77
CA GLY A 149 17.16 27.98 1.93
C GLY A 149 17.37 26.84 2.91
N GLY A 150 16.48 26.70 3.90
CA GLY A 150 16.54 25.63 4.90
C GLY A 150 17.77 25.67 5.82
N LEU A 151 17.92 24.63 6.64
CA LEU A 151 19.10 24.37 7.45
C LEU A 151 19.83 23.13 6.91
N GLY A 152 20.93 23.32 6.19
CA GLY A 152 21.77 22.22 5.72
C GLY A 152 22.62 21.59 6.83
N GLY A 153 23.51 20.67 6.44
CA GLY A 153 24.31 19.87 7.37
C GLY A 153 23.55 18.65 7.90
N ASP A 154 22.48 18.27 7.21
CA ASP A 154 21.52 17.27 7.65
C ASP A 154 21.35 16.12 6.66
N ASP A 155 22.41 15.81 5.90
CA ASP A 155 22.47 14.61 5.05
C ASP A 155 22.06 13.34 5.82
N MET A 156 21.25 12.50 5.18
CA MET A 156 20.65 11.33 5.81
C MET A 156 21.69 10.24 6.03
N ARG A 157 21.73 9.69 7.24
CA ARG A 157 22.47 8.46 7.53
C ARG A 157 21.64 7.26 7.13
N VAL A 158 22.19 6.40 6.28
CA VAL A 158 21.55 5.15 5.85
C VAL A 158 22.43 4.00 6.31
N GLU A 159 21.99 3.34 7.38
CA GLU A 159 22.70 2.28 8.09
C GLU A 159 22.17 0.94 7.61
N VAL A 160 22.97 0.18 6.85
CA VAL A 160 22.60 -1.18 6.42
C VAL A 160 23.15 -2.22 7.38
N GLN A 161 22.42 -3.33 7.51
CA GLN A 161 22.72 -4.42 8.45
C GLN A 161 22.94 -3.92 9.88
N ASP A 162 22.14 -2.94 10.27
CA ASP A 162 22.26 -2.27 11.56
C ASP A 162 22.11 -3.27 12.72
N PHE A 163 23.06 -3.23 13.66
CA PHE A 163 23.16 -4.19 14.76
C PHE A 163 22.02 -4.10 15.79
N SER A 164 21.33 -2.97 15.87
CA SER A 164 20.39 -2.65 16.94
C SER A 164 19.08 -3.42 16.83
N GLY A 165 18.81 -4.04 15.68
CA GLY A 165 17.56 -4.75 15.42
C GLY A 165 17.67 -5.89 14.40
N THR A 166 16.60 -6.67 14.33
CA THR A 166 16.35 -7.64 13.25
C THR A 166 14.87 -7.65 12.92
N ASN A 167 14.52 -8.15 11.73
CA ASN A 167 13.14 -8.31 11.30
C ASN A 167 12.31 -7.02 11.32
N ASN A 168 12.97 -5.89 11.04
CA ASN A 168 12.33 -4.59 10.95
C ASN A 168 13.20 -3.63 10.11
N ALA A 169 12.77 -2.40 10.00
CA ALA A 169 13.60 -1.24 9.71
C ALA A 169 13.07 -0.07 10.57
N ASN A 170 13.77 1.06 10.61
CA ASN A 170 13.20 2.26 11.21
C ASN A 170 13.81 3.54 10.64
N MET A 171 13.07 4.65 10.85
CA MET A 171 13.50 5.99 10.48
C MET A 171 13.37 6.94 11.67
N ALA A 172 14.49 7.55 12.05
CA ALA A 172 14.54 8.69 12.96
C ALA A 172 14.63 9.99 12.16
N THR A 173 13.58 10.80 12.24
CA THR A 173 13.50 12.09 11.53
C THR A 173 13.54 13.25 12.53
N PRO A 174 14.71 13.81 12.87
CA PRO A 174 14.78 15.04 13.64
C PRO A 174 14.40 16.24 12.77
N SER A 175 14.20 17.39 13.41
CA SER A 175 13.91 18.65 12.73
C SER A 175 15.05 19.05 11.77
N ASP A 176 14.72 19.92 10.82
CA ASP A 176 15.65 20.52 9.85
C ASP A 176 16.99 20.95 10.46
N GLY A 177 18.10 20.68 9.76
CA GLY A 177 19.46 20.94 10.24
C GLY A 177 20.06 19.86 11.14
N ALA A 178 19.27 18.83 11.52
CA ALA A 178 19.79 17.62 12.16
C ALA A 178 19.63 16.41 11.24
N ARG A 179 20.68 15.58 11.17
CA ARG A 179 20.77 14.42 10.27
C ARG A 179 19.73 13.34 10.60
N PRO A 180 18.77 13.05 9.70
CA PRO A 180 17.92 11.87 9.78
C PRO A 180 18.74 10.58 9.75
N ARG A 181 18.15 9.49 10.25
CA ARG A 181 18.81 8.19 10.31
C ARG A 181 17.83 7.08 9.97
N MET A 182 18.10 6.42 8.84
CA MET A 182 17.40 5.24 8.35
C MET A 182 18.22 4.00 8.71
N GLN A 183 17.63 3.08 9.46
CA GLN A 183 18.27 1.85 9.91
C GLN A 183 17.61 0.64 9.25
N MET A 184 18.38 -0.05 8.42
CA MET A 184 17.95 -1.24 7.69
C MET A 184 18.52 -2.47 8.38
N PHE A 185 17.66 -3.37 8.82
CA PHE A 185 18.08 -4.54 9.58
C PHE A 185 18.21 -5.79 8.72
N LEU A 186 18.92 -6.77 9.30
CA LEU A 186 18.87 -8.14 8.81
C LEU A 186 17.56 -8.81 9.22
N TRP A 187 17.01 -9.64 8.34
CA TRP A 187 15.78 -10.37 8.57
C TRP A 187 16.03 -11.87 8.58
N SER A 188 15.46 -12.57 9.56
CA SER A 188 15.49 -14.02 9.62
C SER A 188 14.75 -14.60 8.41
N GLY A 189 15.46 -15.33 7.55
CA GLY A 189 14.88 -15.95 6.38
C GLY A 189 13.73 -16.90 6.70
N ALA A 190 12.81 -17.08 5.77
CA ALA A 190 11.85 -18.18 5.81
C ALA A 190 12.41 -19.37 5.03
N ALA A 191 12.46 -20.56 5.66
CA ALA A 191 12.65 -21.80 4.91
C ALA A 191 11.49 -21.92 3.92
N ARG A 192 11.79 -22.30 2.69
CA ARG A 192 10.81 -22.41 1.61
C ARG A 192 10.60 -23.87 1.28
N SER A 193 9.34 -24.28 1.25
CA SER A 193 8.93 -25.65 0.97
C SER A 193 7.55 -25.59 0.32
N SER A 194 7.44 -26.05 -0.93
CA SER A 194 6.16 -26.08 -1.63
C SER A 194 6.07 -27.26 -2.60
N VAL A 195 4.82 -27.60 -2.95
CA VAL A 195 4.43 -28.42 -4.09
C VAL A 195 3.38 -27.61 -4.83
N THR A 196 3.60 -27.35 -6.12
CA THR A 196 2.66 -26.62 -6.97
C THR A 196 2.27 -27.51 -8.13
N ILE A 197 0.97 -27.70 -8.34
CA ILE A 197 0.45 -28.33 -9.55
C ILE A 197 0.21 -27.21 -10.57
N GLU A 198 0.87 -27.29 -11.71
CA GLU A 198 0.83 -26.24 -12.74
C GLU A 198 -0.23 -26.54 -13.81
N SER A 199 -0.47 -27.82 -14.08
CA SER A 199 -1.54 -28.27 -14.98
C SER A 199 -2.04 -29.66 -14.60
N PRO A 200 -3.27 -30.05 -14.97
CA PRO A 200 -4.29 -29.26 -15.67
C PRO A 200 -4.94 -28.20 -14.76
N ALA A 201 -5.53 -27.17 -15.36
CA ALA A 201 -6.14 -26.03 -14.65
C ALA A 201 -7.21 -26.43 -13.62
N SER A 202 -7.84 -27.60 -13.77
CA SER A 202 -8.83 -28.14 -12.83
C SER A 202 -8.28 -28.48 -11.44
N ILE A 203 -6.97 -28.72 -11.33
CA ILE A 203 -6.30 -29.04 -10.06
C ILE A 203 -5.06 -28.16 -9.82
N ALA A 204 -4.87 -27.12 -10.63
CA ALA A 204 -3.71 -26.24 -10.53
C ALA A 204 -3.75 -25.42 -9.23
N GLY A 205 -2.59 -25.23 -8.62
CA GLY A 205 -2.42 -24.51 -7.36
C GLY A 205 -1.32 -25.10 -6.47
N GLU A 206 -0.91 -24.31 -5.48
CA GLU A 206 -0.05 -24.80 -4.40
C GLU A 206 -0.85 -25.69 -3.44
N VAL A 207 -0.27 -26.82 -3.06
CA VAL A 207 -0.91 -27.82 -2.20
C VAL A 207 -0.20 -27.93 -0.86
N VAL A 208 -0.94 -28.32 0.19
CA VAL A 208 -0.33 -28.56 1.51
C VAL A 208 0.67 -29.71 1.40
N ALA A 209 1.93 -29.42 1.71
CA ALA A 209 3.04 -30.35 1.61
C ALA A 209 3.91 -30.34 2.87
N ASP A 210 4.67 -31.42 3.08
CA ASP A 210 5.70 -31.51 4.11
C ASP A 210 7.03 -32.04 3.54
N ASP A 211 8.11 -31.78 4.25
CA ASP A 211 9.48 -32.07 3.83
C ASP A 211 9.92 -33.49 4.21
N ALA A 212 10.75 -34.09 3.35
CA ALA A 212 11.55 -35.25 3.72
C ALA A 212 12.66 -34.87 4.72
N SER A 213 12.88 -35.72 5.72
CA SER A 213 14.05 -35.64 6.62
C SER A 213 15.34 -36.21 6.00
N PHE A 214 15.26 -36.76 4.79
CA PHE A 214 16.36 -37.36 4.03
C PHE A 214 16.45 -36.75 2.63
N GLY A 215 17.51 -37.10 1.89
CA GLY A 215 17.77 -36.54 0.57
C GLY A 215 18.21 -35.06 0.63
N PRO A 216 18.22 -34.36 -0.51
CA PRO A 216 18.62 -32.96 -0.58
C PRO A 216 17.64 -32.05 0.18
N THR A 217 18.18 -31.11 0.93
CA THR A 217 17.43 -30.03 1.60
C THR A 217 17.29 -28.78 0.71
N THR A 218 17.80 -28.83 -0.52
CA THR A 218 17.73 -27.75 -1.50
C THR A 218 17.51 -28.34 -2.89
N PHE A 219 16.38 -28.01 -3.52
CA PHE A 219 16.04 -28.45 -4.86
C PHE A 219 14.91 -27.60 -5.45
N ASP A 220 14.85 -27.54 -6.77
CA ASP A 220 13.80 -26.88 -7.53
C ASP A 220 13.57 -27.69 -8.81
N VAL A 221 12.49 -28.47 -8.84
CA VAL A 221 12.21 -29.44 -9.92
C VAL A 221 10.84 -29.13 -10.48
N ASP A 222 10.80 -28.74 -11.74
CA ASP A 222 9.61 -28.53 -12.55
C ASP A 222 9.62 -29.57 -13.68
N ALA A 223 8.67 -30.52 -13.63
CA ALA A 223 8.57 -31.61 -14.59
C ALA A 223 7.21 -32.31 -14.54
N GLU A 224 6.95 -33.09 -15.59
CA GLU A 224 5.75 -33.93 -15.70
C GLU A 224 5.67 -34.93 -14.55
N VAL A 225 4.48 -35.13 -14.00
CA VAL A 225 4.20 -36.12 -12.97
C VAL A 225 3.83 -37.45 -13.60
N ALA A 226 4.40 -38.55 -13.10
CA ALA A 226 4.04 -39.90 -13.52
C ALA A 226 3.81 -40.82 -12.31
N ARG A 227 2.80 -41.70 -12.40
CA ARG A 227 2.56 -42.76 -11.41
C ARG A 227 3.77 -43.69 -11.37
N SER A 228 4.22 -44.06 -10.18
CA SER A 228 5.36 -44.96 -9.97
C SER A 228 4.90 -46.41 -9.91
N VAL A 229 4.38 -46.92 -11.04
CA VAL A 229 3.82 -48.26 -11.12
C VAL A 229 4.91 -49.31 -10.92
N ASP A 230 4.76 -50.19 -9.93
CA ASP A 230 5.70 -51.24 -9.57
C ASP A 230 5.18 -52.65 -9.96
N ALA A 231 5.85 -53.70 -9.51
CA ALA A 231 5.44 -55.09 -9.76
C ALA A 231 4.20 -55.54 -8.94
N GLY A 232 3.57 -54.64 -8.17
CA GLY A 232 2.42 -54.87 -7.31
C GLY A 232 2.78 -55.17 -5.86
N GLY A 233 1.79 -55.12 -4.98
CA GLY A 233 1.97 -55.23 -3.53
C GLY A 233 0.68 -54.87 -2.81
N ILE A 234 0.76 -54.09 -1.74
CA ILE A 234 -0.43 -53.47 -1.11
C ILE A 234 -1.06 -52.43 -2.03
N SER A 235 -0.22 -51.69 -2.75
CA SER A 235 -0.60 -50.78 -3.83
C SER A 235 0.29 -51.06 -5.02
N SER A 236 -0.18 -50.72 -6.22
CA SER A 236 0.59 -50.88 -7.45
C SER A 236 1.40 -49.63 -7.82
N ILE A 237 1.39 -48.61 -6.96
CA ILE A 237 2.08 -47.33 -7.18
C ILE A 237 2.83 -46.87 -5.93
N ASP A 238 3.13 -47.80 -5.01
CA ASP A 238 3.82 -47.45 -3.77
C ASP A 238 5.34 -47.53 -3.92
N ALA A 239 5.83 -47.98 -5.07
CA ALA A 239 7.24 -48.09 -5.42
C ALA A 239 8.03 -49.01 -4.48
N CYS A 240 7.38 -49.96 -3.80
CA CYS A 240 8.07 -50.88 -2.89
C CYS A 240 8.68 -52.09 -3.60
N GLU A 241 8.14 -52.52 -4.75
CA GLU A 241 8.56 -53.71 -5.48
C GLU A 241 9.23 -53.36 -6.83
N PRO A 242 10.54 -53.01 -6.85
CA PRO A 242 11.24 -52.70 -8.10
C PRO A 242 11.36 -53.96 -9.00
N PRO A 243 11.47 -53.79 -10.34
CA PRO A 243 11.60 -52.52 -11.05
C PRO A 243 10.25 -51.80 -11.23
N LEU A 244 10.30 -50.47 -11.31
CA LEU A 244 9.14 -49.69 -11.76
C LEU A 244 8.86 -50.00 -13.24
N THR A 245 7.61 -50.31 -13.54
CA THR A 245 7.12 -50.64 -14.88
C THR A 245 6.61 -49.41 -15.65
N SER A 246 6.29 -48.34 -14.94
CA SER A 246 5.97 -47.03 -15.50
C SER A 246 7.22 -46.23 -15.89
N ASN A 247 7.14 -45.43 -16.95
CA ASN A 247 8.21 -44.49 -17.30
C ASN A 247 8.16 -43.25 -16.40
N VAL A 248 9.03 -43.21 -15.40
CA VAL A 248 9.28 -42.04 -14.52
C VAL A 248 10.58 -41.31 -14.88
N SER A 249 11.28 -41.72 -15.94
CA SER A 249 12.56 -41.11 -16.30
C SER A 249 12.38 -39.65 -16.73
N GLY A 250 13.10 -38.73 -16.07
CA GLY A 250 12.97 -37.29 -16.30
C GLY A 250 11.71 -36.66 -15.70
N LYS A 251 10.93 -37.42 -14.91
CA LYS A 251 9.62 -37.01 -14.35
C LYS A 251 9.65 -36.94 -12.83
N ILE A 252 8.63 -36.31 -12.26
CA ILE A 252 8.33 -36.38 -10.83
C ILE A 252 7.50 -37.65 -10.57
N ALA A 253 8.05 -38.55 -9.77
CA ALA A 253 7.42 -39.80 -9.39
C ALA A 253 6.30 -39.56 -8.36
N LEU A 254 5.05 -39.82 -8.73
CA LEU A 254 3.93 -39.88 -7.79
C LEU A 254 3.89 -41.26 -7.16
N ILE A 255 3.90 -41.31 -5.83
CA ILE A 255 4.02 -42.54 -5.06
C ILE A 255 2.95 -42.57 -3.96
N GLU A 256 2.23 -43.67 -3.83
CA GLU A 256 1.35 -43.90 -2.68
C GLU A 256 2.18 -44.37 -1.47
N ARG A 257 1.81 -43.91 -0.28
CA ARG A 257 2.37 -44.49 0.94
C ARG A 257 2.01 -45.98 1.03
N GLY A 258 3.02 -46.81 1.27
CA GLY A 258 2.92 -48.27 1.34
C GLY A 258 3.77 -48.82 2.48
N ASN A 259 4.24 -50.06 2.33
CA ASN A 259 4.87 -50.80 3.43
C ASN A 259 6.39 -50.66 3.55
N CYS A 260 7.09 -50.30 2.48
CA CYS A 260 8.51 -49.96 2.53
C CYS A 260 8.69 -48.53 3.05
N SER A 261 9.91 -48.21 3.49
CA SER A 261 10.22 -46.88 4.04
C SER A 261 10.14 -45.79 2.97
N PHE A 262 9.90 -44.54 3.39
CA PHE A 262 9.88 -43.39 2.48
C PHE A 262 11.20 -43.23 1.70
N ALA A 263 12.34 -43.49 2.34
CA ALA A 263 13.63 -43.43 1.68
C ALA A 263 13.76 -44.48 0.56
N GLU A 264 13.37 -45.74 0.82
CA GLU A 264 13.39 -46.80 -0.21
C GLU A 264 12.52 -46.45 -1.42
N LYS A 265 11.32 -45.90 -1.19
CA LYS A 265 10.42 -45.45 -2.27
C LYS A 265 11.11 -44.45 -3.21
N VAL A 266 11.71 -43.41 -2.62
CA VAL A 266 12.41 -42.36 -3.39
C VAL A 266 13.66 -42.92 -4.06
N GLN A 267 14.38 -43.84 -3.40
CA GLN A 267 15.54 -44.50 -3.98
C GLN A 267 15.18 -45.32 -5.23
N HIS A 268 14.07 -46.09 -5.21
CA HIS A 268 13.61 -46.84 -6.37
C HIS A 268 13.16 -45.93 -7.51
N ALA A 269 12.44 -44.84 -7.22
CA ALA A 269 12.08 -43.84 -8.20
C ALA A 269 13.34 -43.20 -8.84
N GLN A 270 14.33 -42.85 -8.03
CA GLN A 270 15.61 -42.32 -8.52
C GLN A 270 16.35 -43.32 -9.42
N GLN A 271 16.41 -44.59 -9.04
CA GLN A 271 17.04 -45.64 -9.85
C GLN A 271 16.32 -45.85 -11.20
N ALA A 272 15.01 -45.60 -11.24
CA ALA A 272 14.22 -45.59 -12.48
C ALA A 272 14.36 -44.28 -13.29
N GLY A 273 15.17 -43.32 -12.82
CA GLY A 273 15.49 -42.08 -13.51
C GLY A 273 14.58 -40.90 -13.21
N ALA A 274 13.74 -40.97 -12.16
CA ALA A 274 12.96 -39.83 -11.70
C ALA A 274 13.87 -38.67 -11.27
N VAL A 275 13.40 -37.44 -11.46
CA VAL A 275 14.11 -36.20 -11.06
C VAL A 275 13.57 -35.60 -9.77
N GLY A 276 12.43 -36.11 -9.28
CA GLY A 276 11.80 -35.75 -8.01
C GLY A 276 10.74 -36.77 -7.61
N ALA A 277 10.21 -36.67 -6.39
CA ALA A 277 9.14 -37.54 -5.91
C ALA A 277 8.08 -36.79 -5.07
N ILE A 278 6.80 -37.11 -5.30
CA ILE A 278 5.68 -36.69 -4.46
C ILE A 278 5.07 -37.95 -3.85
N ILE A 279 5.09 -38.06 -2.52
CA ILE A 279 4.49 -39.17 -1.79
C ILE A 279 3.19 -38.71 -1.15
N TYR A 280 2.07 -39.34 -1.47
CA TYR A 280 0.80 -39.02 -0.81
C TYR A 280 0.43 -40.08 0.23
N ASP A 281 -0.18 -39.65 1.34
CA ASP A 281 -0.56 -40.56 2.42
C ASP A 281 -1.70 -41.51 1.98
N ASN A 282 -1.70 -42.74 2.49
CA ASN A 282 -2.77 -43.71 2.25
C ASN A 282 -3.88 -43.64 3.32
N LEU A 283 -3.68 -42.82 4.35
CA LEU A 283 -4.67 -42.49 5.38
C LEU A 283 -5.26 -41.10 5.14
N THR A 284 -6.54 -40.93 5.48
CA THR A 284 -7.17 -39.60 5.48
C THR A 284 -6.71 -38.80 6.69
N ALA A 285 -6.00 -37.68 6.43
CA ALA A 285 -5.55 -36.74 7.44
C ALA A 285 -5.58 -35.31 6.89
N SER A 286 -5.68 -34.33 7.79
CA SER A 286 -5.66 -32.90 7.42
C SER A 286 -4.27 -32.35 7.12
N LEU A 287 -3.21 -33.11 7.42
CA LEU A 287 -1.81 -32.75 7.18
C LEU A 287 -1.08 -33.88 6.45
N PRO A 288 -0.08 -33.57 5.61
CA PRO A 288 0.79 -34.57 5.00
C PRO A 288 1.54 -35.40 6.02
N VAL A 289 1.99 -36.59 5.61
CA VAL A 289 2.76 -37.48 6.46
C VAL A 289 4.21 -36.99 6.59
N ALA A 290 4.73 -36.94 7.82
CA ALA A 290 6.14 -36.66 8.07
C ALA A 290 7.01 -37.81 7.53
N MET A 291 7.90 -37.49 6.59
CA MET A 291 8.74 -38.51 5.94
C MET A 291 10.08 -38.67 6.64
N GLY A 292 10.12 -39.63 7.57
CA GLY A 292 11.31 -40.08 8.30
C GLY A 292 12.20 -41.03 7.50
N GLY A 293 13.52 -40.98 7.70
CA GLY A 293 14.46 -41.98 7.17
C GLY A 293 15.89 -41.45 7.05
N THR A 294 16.82 -42.32 6.67
CA THR A 294 18.21 -41.95 6.33
C THR A 294 18.70 -42.80 5.18
N ASP A 295 19.04 -42.17 4.06
CA ASP A 295 19.77 -42.80 2.96
C ASP A 295 20.61 -41.74 2.25
N PRO A 296 21.96 -41.78 2.36
CA PRO A 296 22.84 -40.79 1.73
C PRO A 296 22.93 -40.94 0.20
N GLY A 297 22.41 -42.03 -0.38
CA GLY A 297 22.38 -42.24 -1.83
C GLY A 297 21.25 -41.51 -2.56
N ILE A 298 20.29 -40.93 -1.83
CA ILE A 298 19.19 -40.15 -2.41
C ILE A 298 19.68 -38.74 -2.72
N SER A 299 19.62 -38.39 -4.00
CA SER A 299 20.05 -37.12 -4.60
C SER A 299 18.91 -36.32 -5.23
N ILE A 300 17.72 -36.90 -5.39
CA ILE A 300 16.51 -36.20 -5.86
C ILE A 300 15.67 -35.68 -4.70
N GLY A 301 15.02 -34.53 -4.92
CA GLY A 301 14.11 -33.94 -3.93
C GLY A 301 12.81 -34.73 -3.78
N SER A 302 12.24 -34.74 -2.57
CA SER A 302 10.96 -35.37 -2.31
C SER A 302 10.09 -34.58 -1.35
N LYS A 303 8.77 -34.67 -1.54
CA LYS A 303 7.73 -34.00 -0.76
C LYS A 303 6.61 -34.96 -0.41
N SER A 304 5.97 -34.77 0.73
CA SER A 304 4.72 -35.45 1.03
C SER A 304 3.54 -34.51 0.83
N VAL A 305 2.39 -35.07 0.44
CA VAL A 305 1.11 -34.37 0.33
C VAL A 305 0.02 -35.18 1.01
N THR A 306 -1.15 -34.57 1.23
CA THR A 306 -2.31 -35.30 1.77
C THR A 306 -2.84 -36.32 0.76
N ARG A 307 -3.59 -37.31 1.26
CA ARG A 307 -4.27 -38.31 0.43
C ARG A 307 -5.15 -37.69 -0.65
N ASP A 308 -5.93 -36.67 -0.29
CA ASP A 308 -6.87 -36.03 -1.22
C ASP A 308 -6.15 -35.35 -2.39
N VAL A 309 -5.01 -34.72 -2.12
CA VAL A 309 -4.14 -34.13 -3.16
C VAL A 309 -3.58 -35.22 -4.07
N GLY A 310 -3.01 -36.29 -3.51
CA GLY A 310 -2.47 -37.40 -4.29
C GLY A 310 -3.52 -38.06 -5.19
N LEU A 311 -4.72 -38.27 -4.66
CA LEU A 311 -5.84 -38.81 -5.45
C LEU A 311 -6.32 -37.84 -6.53
N ALA A 312 -6.34 -36.53 -6.28
CA ALA A 312 -6.68 -35.54 -7.29
C ALA A 312 -5.68 -35.56 -8.46
N ILE A 313 -4.39 -35.69 -8.16
CA ILE A 313 -3.32 -35.85 -9.16
C ILE A 313 -3.53 -37.15 -9.95
N GLU A 314 -3.78 -38.28 -9.27
CA GLU A 314 -4.02 -39.55 -9.94
C GLU A 314 -5.23 -39.52 -10.87
N GLN A 315 -6.34 -38.90 -10.45
CA GLN A 315 -7.52 -38.76 -11.30
C GLN A 315 -7.23 -37.87 -12.51
N ALA A 316 -6.48 -36.78 -12.33
CA ALA A 316 -6.09 -35.90 -13.44
C ALA A 316 -5.22 -36.63 -14.48
N LEU A 317 -4.26 -37.46 -14.02
CA LEU A 317 -3.40 -38.29 -14.88
C LEU A 317 -4.16 -39.27 -15.78
N LEU A 318 -5.43 -39.58 -15.50
CA LEU A 318 -6.26 -40.41 -16.37
C LEU A 318 -6.75 -39.67 -17.62
N THR A 319 -6.74 -38.33 -17.60
CA THR A 319 -7.40 -37.49 -18.60
C THR A 319 -6.49 -36.45 -19.24
N ALA A 320 -5.39 -36.09 -18.58
CA ALA A 320 -4.44 -35.09 -19.06
C ALA A 320 -3.03 -35.34 -18.50
N THR A 321 -2.03 -34.71 -19.12
CA THR A 321 -0.70 -34.54 -18.53
C THR A 321 -0.82 -33.66 -17.29
N VAL A 322 -0.09 -34.02 -16.24
CA VAL A 322 0.05 -33.20 -15.03
C VAL A 322 1.49 -32.70 -14.97
N GLU A 323 1.65 -31.38 -14.90
CA GLU A 323 2.94 -30.73 -14.63
C GLU A 323 2.94 -30.24 -13.18
N ALA A 324 4.06 -30.44 -12.48
CA ALA A 324 4.20 -29.99 -11.11
C ALA A 324 5.61 -29.48 -10.83
N ARG A 325 5.69 -28.56 -9.86
CA ARG A 325 6.93 -28.05 -9.31
C ARG A 325 7.07 -28.42 -7.84
N ILE A 326 8.17 -29.07 -7.47
CA ILE A 326 8.55 -29.29 -6.06
C ILE A 326 9.76 -28.42 -5.71
N HIS A 327 9.66 -27.67 -4.62
CA HIS A 327 10.68 -26.72 -4.23
C HIS A 327 11.04 -26.86 -2.75
N ARG A 328 12.34 -26.86 -2.44
CA ARG A 328 12.84 -26.71 -1.08
C ARG A 328 14.08 -25.81 -1.07
N SER A 329 14.13 -24.85 -0.17
CA SER A 329 15.33 -24.05 0.09
C SER A 329 15.45 -23.71 1.59
N PRO A 330 16.69 -23.63 2.12
CA PRO A 330 16.91 -23.30 3.52
C PRO A 330 16.48 -21.87 3.83
N ALA A 331 16.28 -21.58 5.11
CA ALA A 331 16.12 -20.20 5.56
C ALA A 331 17.40 -19.41 5.30
N VAL A 332 17.37 -18.46 4.37
CA VAL A 332 18.49 -17.55 4.08
C VAL A 332 18.20 -16.21 4.73
N GLN A 333 19.07 -15.76 5.63
CA GLN A 333 18.97 -14.41 6.20
C GLN A 333 19.01 -13.38 5.06
N THR A 334 18.02 -12.48 5.03
CA THR A 334 17.88 -11.44 4.01
C THR A 334 18.25 -10.07 4.58
N ASP A 335 18.47 -9.09 3.71
CA ASP A 335 18.88 -7.73 4.07
C ASP A 335 17.82 -6.73 3.59
N SER A 336 17.23 -5.93 4.47
CA SER A 336 16.28 -4.91 4.01
C SER A 336 16.96 -3.76 3.27
N GLY A 337 18.29 -3.60 3.37
CA GLY A 337 19.04 -2.59 2.61
C GLY A 337 19.04 -2.81 1.10
N VAL A 338 18.61 -3.98 0.61
CA VAL A 338 18.37 -4.24 -0.82
C VAL A 338 16.88 -4.35 -1.17
N ASP A 339 15.96 -4.17 -0.21
CA ASP A 339 14.51 -4.13 -0.48
C ASP A 339 14.07 -2.69 -0.69
N SER A 340 13.92 -2.28 -1.95
CA SER A 340 13.56 -0.90 -2.29
C SER A 340 12.21 -0.49 -1.71
N LEU A 341 11.28 -1.42 -1.49
CA LEU A 341 9.98 -1.11 -0.90
C LEU A 341 10.12 -0.74 0.57
N VAL A 342 11.00 -1.42 1.32
CA VAL A 342 11.30 -1.07 2.71
C VAL A 342 12.06 0.26 2.77
N LEU A 343 13.03 0.49 1.89
CA LEU A 343 13.73 1.79 1.79
C LEU A 343 12.77 2.94 1.50
N SER A 344 11.85 2.77 0.54
CA SER A 344 10.81 3.75 0.22
C SER A 344 9.80 3.95 1.36
N HIS A 345 9.50 2.91 2.14
CA HIS A 345 8.69 3.03 3.36
C HIS A 345 9.39 3.93 4.38
N GLU A 346 10.65 3.66 4.71
CA GLU A 346 11.41 4.48 5.65
C GLU A 346 11.61 5.93 5.13
N TRP A 347 11.74 6.12 3.81
CA TRP A 347 11.71 7.45 3.19
C TRP A 347 10.35 8.16 3.37
N GLY A 348 9.25 7.41 3.33
CA GLY A 348 7.92 7.97 3.60
C GLY A 348 7.80 8.52 5.03
N HIS A 349 8.42 7.88 6.02
CA HIS A 349 8.53 8.43 7.37
C HIS A 349 9.37 9.71 7.40
N TYR A 350 10.43 9.77 6.60
CA TYR A 350 11.28 10.96 6.50
C TYR A 350 10.53 12.17 5.97
N ILE A 351 9.98 12.06 4.76
CA ILE A 351 9.33 13.17 4.06
C ILE A 351 8.08 13.64 4.81
N SER A 352 7.25 12.72 5.31
CA SER A 352 6.04 13.07 6.05
C SER A 352 6.37 13.79 7.37
N ASN A 353 7.36 13.34 8.14
CA ASN A 353 7.74 14.01 9.38
C ASN A 353 8.42 15.37 9.14
N ARG A 354 9.26 15.54 8.11
CA ARG A 354 9.85 16.85 7.80
C ARG A 354 8.81 17.90 7.41
N LEU A 355 7.86 17.50 6.55
CA LEU A 355 6.84 18.39 6.03
C LEU A 355 5.70 18.64 7.05
N ILE A 356 5.30 17.63 7.83
CA ILE A 356 4.26 17.76 8.86
C ILE A 356 4.92 18.09 10.20
N GLY A 357 4.89 19.36 10.58
CA GLY A 357 5.32 19.81 11.91
C GLY A 357 6.83 19.69 12.21
N ASN A 358 7.68 19.48 11.18
CA ASN A 358 9.14 19.46 11.28
C ASN A 358 9.67 18.51 12.38
N ALA A 359 9.38 17.21 12.22
CA ALA A 359 9.64 16.07 13.10
C ALA A 359 8.55 15.73 14.11
N PHE A 360 7.88 16.72 14.69
CA PHE A 360 6.99 16.49 15.84
C PHE A 360 5.50 16.55 15.48
N GLY A 361 5.16 16.55 14.18
CA GLY A 361 3.79 16.65 13.73
C GLY A 361 2.98 15.35 13.77
N LEU A 362 3.62 14.18 13.91
CA LEU A 362 2.96 12.87 13.91
C LEU A 362 3.21 12.13 15.23
N SER A 363 2.66 12.63 16.34
CA SER A 363 2.91 12.11 17.70
C SER A 363 1.74 11.30 18.26
N GLY A 364 0.50 11.70 17.96
CA GLY A 364 -0.73 11.02 18.36
C GLY A 364 -0.90 9.66 17.68
N ASN A 365 -1.65 8.74 18.29
CA ASN A 365 -1.77 7.37 17.77
C ASN A 365 -2.37 7.32 16.35
N GLN A 366 -3.40 8.13 16.09
CA GLN A 366 -4.02 8.27 14.77
C GLN A 366 -3.04 8.86 13.74
N ALA A 367 -2.32 9.91 14.13
CA ALA A 367 -1.32 10.57 13.28
C ALA A 367 -0.13 9.67 12.95
N ARG A 368 0.41 8.95 13.94
CA ARG A 368 1.45 7.93 13.74
C ARG A 368 0.97 6.80 12.84
N GLY A 369 -0.28 6.38 12.99
CA GLY A 369 -0.91 5.42 12.08
C GLY A 369 -0.92 5.93 10.64
N MET A 370 -1.31 7.18 10.40
CA MET A 370 -1.20 7.77 9.05
C MET A 370 0.26 7.90 8.59
N GLY A 371 1.21 8.14 9.50
CA GLY A 371 2.66 8.06 9.23
C GLY A 371 3.08 6.72 8.63
N GLU A 372 2.61 5.60 9.18
CA GLU A 372 2.82 4.26 8.59
C GLU A 372 2.13 4.13 7.23
N GLY A 373 0.91 4.67 7.07
CA GLY A 373 0.16 4.59 5.83
C GLY A 373 0.73 5.41 4.67
N TRP A 374 1.24 6.62 4.96
CA TRP A 374 1.98 7.41 3.98
C TRP A 374 3.26 6.69 3.57
N SER A 375 3.93 6.03 4.52
CA SER A 375 5.15 5.26 4.28
C SER A 375 4.91 4.07 3.34
N ASP A 376 3.88 3.27 3.61
CA ASP A 376 3.46 2.22 2.69
C ASP A 376 3.09 2.80 1.31
N PHE A 377 2.38 3.94 1.28
CA PHE A 377 2.00 4.56 0.02
C PHE A 377 3.20 5.07 -0.80
N HIS A 378 4.27 5.56 -0.16
CA HIS A 378 5.52 5.90 -0.85
C HIS A 378 6.15 4.67 -1.51
N ALA A 379 6.12 3.49 -0.85
CA ALA A 379 6.57 2.24 -1.46
C ALA A 379 5.70 1.85 -2.67
N LEU A 380 4.37 1.99 -2.59
CA LEU A 380 3.46 1.72 -3.70
C LEU A 380 3.64 2.68 -4.89
N LEU A 381 3.71 3.98 -4.58
CA LEU A 381 3.86 5.05 -5.56
C LEU A 381 5.14 4.87 -6.38
N THR A 382 6.23 4.49 -5.71
CA THR A 382 7.55 4.36 -6.34
C THR A 382 7.77 3.02 -7.05
N THR A 383 6.92 2.02 -6.83
CA THR A 383 7.04 0.71 -7.49
C THR A 383 6.08 0.49 -8.65
N VAL A 384 4.93 1.17 -8.70
CA VAL A 384 3.97 0.99 -9.79
C VAL A 384 4.56 1.45 -11.12
N ARG A 385 4.20 0.75 -12.20
CA ARG A 385 4.68 0.98 -13.57
C ARG A 385 3.51 1.00 -14.55
N ASP A 386 3.67 1.73 -15.66
CA ASP A 386 2.64 1.86 -16.71
C ASP A 386 2.17 0.48 -17.24
N GLY A 387 3.11 -0.43 -17.46
CA GLY A 387 2.82 -1.77 -17.96
C GLY A 387 2.10 -2.69 -16.97
N ASP A 388 1.99 -2.34 -15.69
CA ASP A 388 1.38 -3.21 -14.68
C ASP A 388 -0.10 -3.49 -14.99
N GLN A 389 -0.82 -2.54 -15.58
CA GLN A 389 -2.23 -2.71 -15.96
C GLN A 389 -2.47 -3.78 -17.03
N LEU A 390 -1.42 -4.17 -17.76
CA LEU A 390 -1.48 -5.21 -18.80
C LEU A 390 -1.46 -6.63 -18.21
N LEU A 391 -1.13 -6.77 -16.91
CA LEU A 391 -1.20 -8.05 -16.24
C LEU A 391 -2.66 -8.47 -16.06
N PRO A 392 -3.03 -9.73 -16.41
CA PRO A 392 -4.40 -10.21 -16.24
C PRO A 392 -4.94 -10.12 -14.80
N SER A 393 -4.05 -10.14 -13.80
CA SER A 393 -4.38 -10.01 -12.38
C SER A 393 -4.59 -8.57 -11.90
N ASN A 394 -4.25 -7.58 -12.73
CA ASN A 394 -4.23 -6.15 -12.39
C ASN A 394 -4.94 -5.25 -13.42
N PRO A 395 -6.14 -5.62 -13.92
CA PRO A 395 -6.87 -4.74 -14.83
C PRO A 395 -7.15 -3.40 -14.14
N SER A 396 -6.89 -2.28 -14.82
CA SER A 396 -7.14 -0.93 -14.29
C SER A 396 -6.50 -0.70 -12.91
N PHE A 397 -5.29 -1.23 -12.69
CA PHE A 397 -4.56 -1.14 -11.41
C PHE A 397 -5.32 -1.73 -10.19
N ALA A 398 -6.27 -2.65 -10.41
CA ALA A 398 -7.06 -3.34 -9.37
C ALA A 398 -6.43 -4.66 -8.86
N GLY A 399 -5.16 -4.87 -9.18
CA GLY A 399 -4.36 -5.97 -8.67
C GLY A 399 -3.92 -5.73 -7.23
N THR A 400 -3.07 -6.63 -6.74
CA THR A 400 -2.59 -6.59 -5.37
C THR A 400 -1.15 -6.14 -5.30
N TYR A 401 -0.90 -5.10 -4.53
CA TYR A 401 0.43 -4.59 -4.22
C TYR A 401 0.73 -4.82 -2.74
N ALA A 402 2.01 -4.93 -2.44
CA ALA A 402 2.52 -5.19 -1.10
C ALA A 402 3.64 -4.21 -0.75
N GLY A 403 3.74 -3.82 0.52
CA GLY A 403 4.81 -2.94 1.02
C GLY A 403 6.19 -3.60 1.16
N ALA A 404 6.30 -4.90 0.87
CA ALA A 404 7.58 -5.59 0.74
C ALA A 404 7.40 -6.90 -0.02
N THR A 405 8.34 -7.20 -0.92
CA THR A 405 8.38 -8.48 -1.64
C THR A 405 9.69 -9.23 -1.35
N TYR A 406 10.78 -8.49 -1.12
CA TYR A 406 12.13 -8.81 -0.62
C TYR A 406 12.23 -9.72 0.60
N VAL A 407 12.32 -9.02 1.73
CA VAL A 407 12.48 -9.54 3.08
C VAL A 407 11.38 -10.55 3.40
N PRO A 408 11.42 -11.30 4.52
CA PRO A 408 10.44 -12.33 4.83
C PRO A 408 9.05 -11.71 4.84
N SER A 409 8.35 -11.91 3.74
CA SER A 409 7.02 -11.41 3.47
C SER A 409 6.13 -12.61 3.21
N ARG A 410 4.83 -12.44 3.43
CA ARG A 410 3.83 -13.49 3.21
C ARG A 410 3.44 -13.56 1.72
N GLY A 411 4.46 -13.47 0.85
CA GLY A 411 4.32 -13.37 -0.61
C GLY A 411 4.02 -11.95 -1.08
N SER A 412 4.00 -11.78 -2.40
CA SER A 412 3.65 -10.52 -3.08
C SER A 412 2.19 -10.11 -2.89
N TYR A 413 1.33 -11.02 -2.42
CA TYR A 413 -0.06 -10.72 -2.09
C TYR A 413 -0.17 -9.94 -0.77
N PHE A 414 0.29 -10.49 0.36
CA PHE A 414 0.12 -9.83 1.66
C PHE A 414 1.28 -8.89 2.03
N GLY A 415 2.49 -9.15 1.54
CA GLY A 415 3.67 -8.45 2.04
C GLY A 415 3.84 -8.61 3.56
N LEU A 416 3.90 -7.46 4.24
CA LEU A 416 3.98 -7.34 5.70
C LEU A 416 2.64 -6.96 6.37
N ARG A 417 1.59 -6.70 5.58
CA ARG A 417 0.30 -6.16 6.06
C ARG A 417 -0.76 -7.25 6.16
N ARG A 418 -1.94 -6.91 6.71
CA ARG A 418 -3.02 -7.90 6.88
C ARG A 418 -3.73 -8.23 5.57
N VAL A 419 -3.82 -7.26 4.67
CA VAL A 419 -4.45 -7.38 3.35
C VAL A 419 -3.56 -6.75 2.28
N PRO A 420 -3.67 -7.17 1.01
CA PRO A 420 -3.02 -6.48 -0.10
C PRO A 420 -3.53 -5.03 -0.25
N TYR A 421 -2.73 -4.16 -0.84
CA TYR A 421 -3.23 -2.90 -1.39
C TYR A 421 -3.88 -3.14 -2.76
N SER A 422 -5.18 -2.83 -2.87
CA SER A 422 -5.98 -3.14 -4.05
C SER A 422 -7.23 -2.26 -4.07
N THR A 423 -7.65 -1.83 -5.27
CA THR A 423 -8.95 -1.16 -5.47
C THR A 423 -10.12 -2.13 -5.58
N ASP A 424 -9.85 -3.42 -5.79
CA ASP A 424 -10.85 -4.48 -5.76
C ASP A 424 -11.22 -4.84 -4.31
N PHE A 425 -12.49 -4.55 -3.94
CA PHE A 425 -13.05 -4.81 -2.62
C PHE A 425 -13.13 -6.31 -2.28
N SER A 426 -13.06 -7.23 -3.25
CA SER A 426 -12.96 -8.66 -2.97
C SER A 426 -11.58 -9.08 -2.43
N LYS A 427 -10.56 -8.25 -2.66
CA LYS A 427 -9.17 -8.46 -2.21
C LYS A 427 -8.83 -7.60 -0.99
N ASN A 428 -9.32 -6.36 -0.96
CA ASN A 428 -9.17 -5.45 0.17
C ASN A 428 -10.45 -4.63 0.37
N ALA A 429 -11.24 -5.00 1.38
CA ALA A 429 -12.47 -4.30 1.77
C ALA A 429 -12.29 -3.39 3.00
N LEU A 430 -11.04 -3.02 3.35
CA LEU A 430 -10.83 -2.07 4.44
C LEU A 430 -11.47 -0.72 4.10
N SER A 431 -11.99 -0.09 5.14
CA SER A 431 -12.72 1.18 5.14
C SER A 431 -12.47 1.88 6.47
N PHE A 432 -12.89 3.14 6.57
CA PHE A 432 -12.57 4.02 7.69
C PHE A 432 -12.92 3.43 9.07
N ARG A 433 -14.01 2.67 9.23
CA ARG A 433 -14.33 2.01 10.51
C ARG A 433 -13.27 1.03 11.01
N HIS A 434 -12.44 0.47 10.13
CA HIS A 434 -11.48 -0.57 10.49
C HIS A 434 -10.23 -0.01 11.20
N ILE A 435 -10.18 1.29 11.49
CA ILE A 435 -9.21 1.86 12.45
C ILE A 435 -9.67 1.69 13.91
N GLN A 436 -10.96 1.44 14.15
CA GLN A 436 -11.53 1.31 15.49
C GLN A 436 -11.09 0.02 16.16
N SER A 437 -10.80 0.07 17.47
CA SER A 437 -10.54 -1.13 18.26
C SER A 437 -11.71 -2.12 18.17
N ASN A 438 -11.40 -3.40 17.98
CA ASN A 438 -12.35 -4.52 17.96
C ASN A 438 -13.42 -4.43 16.85
N GLU A 439 -13.17 -3.66 15.79
CA GLU A 439 -14.00 -3.70 14.60
C GLU A 439 -13.60 -4.92 13.76
N PRO A 440 -14.48 -5.93 13.57
CA PRO A 440 -14.14 -7.12 12.80
C PRO A 440 -13.69 -6.77 11.38
N LEU A 441 -12.67 -7.47 10.89
CA LEU A 441 -12.19 -7.27 9.53
C LEU A 441 -13.16 -7.89 8.51
N PRO A 442 -13.21 -7.36 7.28
CA PRO A 442 -14.04 -7.92 6.21
C PRO A 442 -13.67 -9.37 5.88
N GLY A 443 -14.63 -10.13 5.36
CA GLY A 443 -14.46 -11.53 4.95
C GLY A 443 -13.68 -11.71 3.63
N VAL A 444 -12.54 -11.05 3.49
CA VAL A 444 -11.59 -11.20 2.37
C VAL A 444 -10.36 -11.99 2.83
N PRO A 445 -9.54 -12.54 1.92
CA PRO A 445 -8.26 -13.15 2.30
C PRO A 445 -7.46 -12.18 3.17
N THR A 446 -7.21 -12.58 4.43
CA THR A 446 -6.60 -11.70 5.45
C THR A 446 -5.58 -12.49 6.25
N ALA A 447 -4.40 -11.90 6.43
CA ALA A 447 -3.37 -12.38 7.34
C ALA A 447 -3.63 -11.90 8.77
N PHE A 448 -3.14 -12.67 9.76
CA PHE A 448 -3.12 -12.31 11.19
C PHE A 448 -4.48 -12.26 11.93
N GLY A 449 -5.51 -12.92 11.41
CA GLY A 449 -6.81 -13.03 12.08
C GLY A 449 -7.77 -11.88 11.76
N LEU A 450 -9.04 -12.05 12.14
CA LEU A 450 -10.16 -11.22 11.67
C LEU A 450 -10.88 -10.42 12.77
N ASP A 451 -10.46 -10.54 14.03
CA ASP A 451 -11.23 -10.02 15.17
C ASP A 451 -11.13 -8.50 15.38
N GLY A 452 -10.21 -7.83 14.69
CA GLY A 452 -10.00 -6.38 14.81
C GLY A 452 -9.33 -5.92 16.10
N SER A 453 -8.84 -6.85 16.95
CA SER A 453 -8.24 -6.54 18.25
C SER A 453 -6.99 -5.65 18.15
N ARG A 454 -6.34 -5.63 16.99
CA ARG A 454 -5.12 -4.86 16.71
C ARG A 454 -5.34 -3.65 15.80
N ASN A 455 -6.58 -3.28 15.46
CA ASN A 455 -6.85 -2.19 14.52
C ASN A 455 -6.21 -0.85 14.89
N THR A 456 -6.07 -0.57 16.20
CA THR A 456 -5.52 0.69 16.70
C THR A 456 -4.00 0.74 16.73
N PHE A 457 -3.32 -0.36 16.43
CA PHE A 457 -1.87 -0.35 16.30
C PHE A 457 -1.49 0.43 15.03
N VAL A 458 -0.41 1.20 15.09
CA VAL A 458 -0.07 2.18 14.05
C VAL A 458 0.01 1.56 12.65
N HIS A 459 0.61 0.37 12.49
CA HIS A 459 0.66 -0.32 11.21
C HIS A 459 -0.72 -0.75 10.69
N GLN A 460 -1.61 -1.18 11.59
CA GLN A 460 -2.97 -1.62 11.25
C GLN A 460 -3.89 -0.44 10.93
N THR A 461 -3.66 0.71 11.57
CA THR A 461 -4.30 1.97 11.20
C THR A 461 -3.74 2.52 9.88
N GLY A 462 -2.43 2.39 9.67
CA GLY A 462 -1.74 2.83 8.47
C GLY A 462 -2.16 2.10 7.21
N GLU A 463 -2.38 0.79 7.25
CA GLU A 463 -2.86 0.06 6.06
C GLU A 463 -4.24 0.54 5.59
N VAL A 464 -5.10 1.06 6.47
CA VAL A 464 -6.38 1.68 6.07
C VAL A 464 -6.12 2.99 5.33
N TRP A 465 -5.21 3.82 5.83
CA TRP A 465 -4.84 5.09 5.20
C TRP A 465 -4.14 4.88 3.85
N ALA A 466 -3.15 3.99 3.78
CA ALA A 466 -2.47 3.61 2.54
C ALA A 466 -3.45 3.05 1.50
N THR A 467 -4.44 2.26 1.93
CA THR A 467 -5.51 1.75 1.04
C THR A 467 -6.33 2.89 0.44
N MET A 468 -6.65 3.93 1.21
CA MET A 468 -7.38 5.12 0.71
C MET A 468 -6.53 5.91 -0.30
N LEU A 469 -5.24 6.12 -0.01
CA LEU A 469 -4.31 6.78 -0.92
C LEU A 469 -4.11 5.97 -2.21
N TRP A 470 -4.00 4.64 -2.11
CA TRP A 470 -3.94 3.75 -3.27
C TRP A 470 -5.21 3.85 -4.13
N GLN A 471 -6.39 3.85 -3.50
CA GLN A 471 -7.66 4.05 -4.20
C GLN A 471 -7.67 5.37 -4.99
N ALA A 472 -7.16 6.44 -4.38
CA ALA A 472 -7.12 7.76 -4.99
C ALA A 472 -6.14 7.83 -6.16
N TYR A 473 -4.94 7.28 -5.99
CA TYR A 473 -3.93 7.27 -7.04
C TYR A 473 -4.28 6.36 -8.22
N ALA A 474 -4.83 5.18 -7.95
CA ALA A 474 -5.39 4.33 -9.00
C ALA A 474 -6.53 5.03 -9.76
N GLY A 475 -7.29 5.91 -9.10
CA GLY A 475 -8.26 6.80 -9.76
C GLY A 475 -7.59 7.73 -10.78
N LEU A 476 -6.50 8.40 -10.40
CA LEU A 476 -5.72 9.25 -11.31
C LEU A 476 -5.09 8.45 -12.46
N LEU A 477 -4.52 7.27 -12.17
CA LEU A 477 -3.91 6.39 -13.17
C LEU A 477 -4.91 5.88 -14.22
N ASN A 478 -6.18 5.71 -13.82
CA ASN A 478 -7.25 5.27 -14.71
C ASN A 478 -7.97 6.44 -15.40
N ASP A 479 -7.64 7.69 -15.07
CA ASP A 479 -8.27 8.86 -15.68
C ASP A 479 -7.71 9.07 -17.10
N PRO A 480 -8.53 8.97 -18.16
CA PRO A 480 -8.05 9.11 -19.54
C PRO A 480 -7.53 10.52 -19.88
N ARG A 481 -7.70 11.50 -18.99
CA ARG A 481 -7.12 12.85 -19.14
C ARG A 481 -5.60 12.86 -18.92
N HIS A 482 -5.05 11.87 -18.22
CA HIS A 482 -3.64 11.82 -17.85
C HIS A 482 -2.95 10.61 -18.45
N SER A 483 -1.71 10.79 -18.88
CA SER A 483 -0.76 9.68 -19.03
C SER A 483 -0.32 9.14 -17.66
N PHE A 484 0.30 7.96 -17.65
CA PHE A 484 0.87 7.38 -16.43
C PHE A 484 1.85 8.34 -15.72
N ASP A 485 2.77 8.94 -16.48
CA ASP A 485 3.77 9.87 -15.92
C ASP A 485 3.12 11.14 -15.38
N GLU A 486 2.11 11.69 -16.07
CA GLU A 486 1.37 12.86 -15.58
C GLU A 486 0.61 12.56 -14.28
N ALA A 487 -0.07 11.41 -14.20
CA ALA A 487 -0.76 11.00 -12.97
C ALA A 487 0.22 10.77 -11.81
N TYR A 488 1.40 10.21 -12.10
CA TYR A 488 2.46 10.02 -11.13
C TYR A 488 3.01 11.35 -10.60
N GLU A 489 3.36 12.30 -11.48
CA GLU A 489 3.83 13.63 -11.08
C GLU A 489 2.78 14.40 -10.28
N ARG A 490 1.50 14.32 -10.71
CA ARG A 490 0.38 14.93 -9.98
C ARG A 490 0.25 14.37 -8.58
N MET A 491 0.26 13.05 -8.41
CA MET A 491 0.12 12.44 -7.08
C MET A 491 1.30 12.80 -6.16
N LYS A 492 2.54 12.84 -6.68
CA LYS A 492 3.71 13.33 -5.94
C LYS A 492 3.51 14.78 -5.47
N ALA A 493 3.08 15.67 -6.37
CA ALA A 493 2.80 17.06 -6.04
C ALA A 493 1.68 17.21 -4.99
N TYR A 494 0.60 16.42 -5.11
CA TYR A 494 -0.49 16.41 -4.13
C TYR A 494 -0.04 15.91 -2.77
N LEU A 495 0.79 14.87 -2.70
CA LEU A 495 1.37 14.42 -1.43
C LEU A 495 2.19 15.53 -0.77
N VAL A 496 3.17 16.12 -1.48
CA VAL A 496 4.06 17.14 -0.90
C VAL A 496 3.29 18.37 -0.45
N ALA A 497 2.37 18.89 -1.28
CA ALA A 497 1.52 20.01 -0.90
C ALA A 497 0.55 19.63 0.25
N GLY A 498 -0.04 18.44 0.20
CA GLY A 498 -0.92 17.91 1.24
C GLY A 498 -0.23 17.78 2.58
N TYR A 499 1.02 17.29 2.63
CA TYR A 499 1.82 17.25 3.85
C TYR A 499 2.05 18.65 4.43
N LYS A 500 2.38 19.64 3.59
CA LYS A 500 2.59 21.04 4.03
C LYS A 500 1.31 21.68 4.58
N LEU A 501 0.13 21.26 4.10
CA LEU A 501 -1.18 21.72 4.54
C LEU A 501 -1.70 20.97 5.77
N THR A 502 -1.20 19.76 6.03
CA THR A 502 -1.67 18.90 7.10
C THR A 502 -1.28 19.49 8.47
N PRO A 503 -2.23 19.67 9.41
CA PRO A 503 -1.92 20.17 10.74
C PRO A 503 -1.14 19.14 11.57
N SER A 504 -0.51 19.57 12.66
CA SER A 504 0.10 18.62 13.62
C SER A 504 -0.96 17.76 14.32
N ASP A 505 -0.60 16.52 14.60
CA ASP A 505 -1.44 15.43 15.10
C ASP A 505 -2.80 15.35 14.39
N PRO A 506 -2.80 15.24 13.05
CA PRO A 506 -4.01 15.31 12.26
C PRO A 506 -4.93 14.12 12.55
N THR A 507 -6.22 14.35 12.44
CA THR A 507 -7.22 13.30 12.24
C THR A 507 -7.22 12.84 10.77
N PHE A 508 -7.80 11.66 10.49
CA PHE A 508 -7.97 11.16 9.12
C PHE A 508 -8.73 12.15 8.23
N ALA A 509 -9.76 12.82 8.77
CA ALA A 509 -10.54 13.82 8.03
C ALA A 509 -9.68 15.05 7.69
N GLU A 510 -8.90 15.57 8.64
CA GLU A 510 -8.00 16.72 8.39
C GLU A 510 -6.90 16.39 7.38
N ALA A 511 -6.29 15.20 7.47
CA ALA A 511 -5.28 14.75 6.53
C ALA A 511 -5.86 14.53 5.12
N ARG A 512 -7.08 13.99 5.02
CA ARG A 512 -7.82 13.90 3.75
C ARG A 512 -8.04 15.28 3.16
N ASP A 513 -8.57 16.20 3.95
CA ASP A 513 -8.92 17.54 3.48
C ASP A 513 -7.69 18.34 3.02
N ALA A 514 -6.55 18.15 3.68
CA ALA A 514 -5.28 18.75 3.25
C ALA A 514 -4.84 18.24 1.86
N LEU A 515 -4.93 16.93 1.60
CA LEU A 515 -4.62 16.34 0.30
C LEU A 515 -5.61 16.78 -0.78
N LEU A 516 -6.91 16.78 -0.44
CA LEU A 516 -7.97 17.22 -1.35
C LEU A 516 -7.84 18.70 -1.70
N LEU A 517 -7.46 19.55 -0.75
CA LEU A 517 -7.22 20.97 -1.00
C LEU A 517 -6.06 21.17 -1.97
N ALA A 518 -4.98 20.39 -1.84
CA ALA A 518 -3.87 20.42 -2.79
C ALA A 518 -4.32 20.03 -4.20
N ALA A 519 -5.14 18.98 -4.33
CA ALA A 519 -5.70 18.57 -5.62
C ALA A 519 -6.64 19.62 -6.20
N TYR A 520 -7.55 20.18 -5.38
CA TYR A 520 -8.53 21.19 -5.81
C TYR A 520 -7.85 22.46 -6.34
N ALA A 521 -6.77 22.89 -5.69
CA ALA A 521 -6.00 24.05 -6.12
C ALA A 521 -5.29 23.84 -7.47
N ASN A 522 -5.05 22.59 -7.87
CA ASN A 522 -4.37 22.25 -9.12
C ASN A 522 -5.35 21.88 -10.24
N ASP A 523 -6.31 20.99 -9.96
CA ASP A 523 -7.29 20.48 -10.91
C ASP A 523 -8.55 19.98 -10.18
N VAL A 524 -9.69 20.65 -10.41
CA VAL A 524 -10.96 20.34 -9.75
C VAL A 524 -11.45 18.92 -10.07
N LEU A 525 -11.15 18.38 -11.24
CA LEU A 525 -11.54 17.01 -11.58
C LEU A 525 -10.65 15.97 -10.90
N ASP A 526 -9.38 16.28 -10.64
CA ASP A 526 -8.52 15.42 -9.81
C ASP A 526 -9.01 15.42 -8.36
N PHE A 527 -9.43 16.58 -7.84
CA PHE A 527 -10.09 16.68 -6.54
C PHE A 527 -11.34 15.80 -6.48
N GLU A 528 -12.20 15.84 -7.49
CA GLU A 528 -13.39 15.00 -7.57
C GLU A 528 -13.01 13.50 -7.53
N THR A 529 -12.06 13.07 -8.36
CA THR A 529 -11.57 11.69 -8.39
C THR A 529 -11.03 11.23 -7.03
N LEU A 530 -10.20 12.05 -6.38
CA LEU A 530 -9.65 11.76 -5.06
C LEU A 530 -10.74 11.70 -3.99
N TYR A 531 -11.70 12.63 -4.01
CA TYR A 531 -12.79 12.65 -3.03
C TYR A 531 -13.65 11.39 -3.18
N GLN A 532 -13.97 10.99 -4.42
CA GLN A 532 -14.68 9.75 -4.71
C GLN A 532 -13.95 8.52 -4.15
N ALA A 533 -12.63 8.47 -4.29
CA ALA A 533 -11.82 7.40 -3.72
C ALA A 533 -11.91 7.32 -2.19
N PHE A 534 -11.76 8.44 -1.48
CA PHE A 534 -11.94 8.47 -0.02
C PHE A 534 -13.37 8.10 0.40
N GLY A 535 -14.38 8.60 -0.32
CA GLY A 535 -15.78 8.25 -0.10
C GLY A 535 -16.05 6.77 -0.25
N SER A 536 -15.50 6.12 -1.28
CA SER A 536 -15.64 4.66 -1.48
C SER A 536 -15.10 3.83 -0.30
N ARG A 537 -14.20 4.41 0.50
CA ARG A 537 -13.60 3.81 1.70
C ARG A 537 -14.17 4.34 3.01
N GLY A 538 -15.32 5.02 2.99
CA GLY A 538 -16.03 5.46 4.19
C GLY A 538 -15.55 6.79 4.77
N LEU A 539 -14.70 7.54 4.06
CA LEU A 539 -14.21 8.86 4.46
C LEU A 539 -14.74 9.96 3.51
N GLY A 540 -16.02 9.90 3.18
CA GLY A 540 -16.75 10.85 2.33
C GLY A 540 -17.34 12.04 3.07
N ILE A 541 -18.35 12.68 2.46
CA ILE A 541 -19.03 13.88 2.98
C ILE A 541 -19.75 13.54 4.28
N GLY A 542 -19.44 14.27 5.36
CA GLY A 542 -20.03 14.03 6.69
C GLY A 542 -19.42 12.86 7.46
N ALA A 543 -18.33 12.26 6.99
CA ALA A 543 -17.53 11.36 7.82
C ALA A 543 -16.91 12.15 8.99
N GLU A 544 -16.96 11.58 10.19
CA GLU A 544 -16.43 12.20 11.41
C GLU A 544 -15.30 11.32 11.97
N ALA A 545 -14.11 11.90 12.06
CA ALA A 545 -12.97 11.22 12.65
C ALA A 545 -13.03 11.19 14.19
N PRO A 546 -12.48 10.15 14.82
CA PRO A 546 -12.38 10.13 16.27
C PRO A 546 -11.45 11.23 16.76
N ASP A 547 -11.57 11.59 18.04
CA ASP A 547 -10.65 12.51 18.70
C ASP A 547 -9.19 12.13 18.39
N ARG A 548 -8.35 13.13 18.08
CA ARG A 548 -6.98 12.92 17.62
C ARG A 548 -6.11 12.12 18.60
N TYR A 549 -6.42 12.17 19.89
CA TYR A 549 -5.71 11.45 20.95
C TYR A 549 -6.45 10.19 21.42
N SER A 550 -7.52 9.77 20.72
CA SER A 550 -8.25 8.55 21.03
C SER A 550 -7.33 7.33 20.93
N THR A 551 -7.25 6.56 22.01
CA THR A 551 -6.48 5.30 22.06
C THR A 551 -7.24 4.12 21.47
N THR A 552 -8.55 4.27 21.26
CA THR A 552 -9.45 3.26 20.71
C THR A 552 -9.94 3.58 19.30
N HIS A 553 -9.63 4.79 18.81
CA HIS A 553 -10.17 5.40 17.59
C HIS A 553 -11.70 5.41 17.56
N ARG A 554 -12.35 5.49 18.72
CA ARG A 554 -13.82 5.58 18.85
C ARG A 554 -14.25 6.88 19.55
N PRO A 555 -15.48 7.37 19.28
CA PRO A 555 -16.36 6.97 18.17
C PRO A 555 -15.87 7.57 16.83
N LEU A 556 -16.23 6.95 15.71
CA LEU A 556 -16.13 7.56 14.38
C LEU A 556 -17.43 7.36 13.61
N VAL A 557 -17.65 8.19 12.58
CA VAL A 557 -18.77 8.07 11.65
C VAL A 557 -18.23 7.85 10.25
N GLU A 558 -18.54 6.71 9.64
CA GLU A 558 -18.27 6.50 8.21
C GLU A 558 -19.30 7.22 7.35
N SER A 559 -18.83 7.76 6.23
CA SER A 559 -19.71 8.21 5.15
C SER A 559 -19.16 7.76 3.81
N PHE A 560 -20.04 7.19 2.98
CA PHE A 560 -19.72 6.84 1.59
C PHE A 560 -20.26 7.89 0.61
N ALA A 561 -20.81 9.00 1.11
CA ALA A 561 -21.43 10.01 0.30
C ALA A 561 -20.38 10.87 -0.43
N THR A 562 -20.56 11.04 -1.73
CA THR A 562 -19.75 11.87 -2.65
C THR A 562 -20.69 12.50 -3.67
N GLY A 563 -20.34 13.65 -4.24
CA GLY A 563 -21.25 14.44 -5.08
C GLY A 563 -21.53 15.81 -4.50
N ALA A 564 -22.54 16.51 -5.04
CA ALA A 564 -22.90 17.84 -4.58
C ALA A 564 -23.58 17.75 -3.21
N PHE A 565 -23.23 18.67 -2.31
CA PHE A 565 -23.78 18.71 -0.94
C PHE A 565 -24.11 20.14 -0.58
N VAL A 566 -25.41 20.42 -0.47
CA VAL A 566 -25.88 21.75 -0.11
C VAL A 566 -25.92 21.93 1.40
N SER A 567 -25.41 23.07 1.86
CA SER A 567 -25.53 23.53 3.23
C SER A 567 -26.04 24.96 3.28
N LEU A 568 -26.93 25.24 4.23
CA LEU A 568 -27.29 26.60 4.61
C LEU A 568 -26.28 27.09 5.64
N VAL A 569 -25.37 27.97 5.22
CA VAL A 569 -24.24 28.42 6.04
C VAL A 569 -24.54 29.68 6.85
N ASP A 570 -25.44 30.53 6.35
CA ASP A 570 -25.92 31.70 7.06
C ASP A 570 -27.38 32.03 6.70
N GLN A 571 -28.07 32.70 7.61
CA GLN A 571 -29.44 33.17 7.40
C GLN A 571 -29.71 34.44 8.23
N ASN A 572 -30.32 35.44 7.61
CA ASN A 572 -30.73 36.66 8.27
C ASN A 572 -32.10 37.14 7.75
N VAL A 573 -32.88 37.80 8.60
CA VAL A 573 -34.08 38.53 8.17
C VAL A 573 -33.72 40.00 8.07
N ASP A 574 -34.00 40.58 6.91
CA ASP A 574 -33.92 42.00 6.63
C ASP A 574 -35.33 42.58 6.58
N ASP A 575 -35.68 43.42 7.55
CA ASP A 575 -36.97 44.07 7.70
C ASP A 575 -37.01 45.48 7.04
N GLU A 576 -36.01 45.89 6.24
CA GLU A 576 -35.97 47.25 5.65
C GLU A 576 -36.96 47.49 4.48
N VAL A 577 -37.91 46.58 4.20
CA VAL A 577 -38.58 46.46 2.87
C VAL A 577 -40.08 46.79 2.85
N VAL A 578 -40.50 47.82 3.61
CA VAL A 578 -41.81 48.55 3.59
C VAL A 578 -42.71 48.29 4.82
N TRP A 579 -42.89 49.36 5.60
CA TRP A 579 -43.67 49.52 6.87
C TRP A 579 -43.00 49.11 8.19
N CYS A 580 -41.77 48.61 8.19
CA CYS A 580 -41.11 48.15 9.42
C CYS A 580 -40.26 49.22 10.14
N ASP A 581 -40.10 49.03 11.44
CA ASP A 581 -39.40 49.92 12.38
C ASP A 581 -37.92 49.57 12.66
N ARG A 582 -37.41 48.51 12.00
CA ARG A 582 -36.01 48.05 12.01
C ARG A 582 -35.57 47.42 13.33
N GLU A 583 -36.49 46.76 14.04
CA GLU A 583 -36.17 46.07 15.28
C GLU A 583 -35.75 44.61 15.10
N GLY A 584 -35.72 44.12 13.85
CA GLY A 584 -35.29 42.76 13.50
C GLY A 584 -36.37 41.70 13.73
N VAL A 585 -37.62 42.13 13.89
CA VAL A 585 -38.82 41.29 14.05
C VAL A 585 -39.83 41.72 13.00
N LEU A 586 -40.50 40.76 12.36
CA LEU A 586 -41.60 41.08 11.45
C LEU A 586 -42.90 41.21 12.24
N ASP A 587 -43.61 42.33 12.12
CA ASP A 587 -44.96 42.49 12.67
C ASP A 587 -46.04 41.96 11.72
N ASN A 588 -47.26 41.83 12.25
CA ASN A 588 -48.41 41.50 11.42
C ASN A 588 -48.62 42.58 10.34
N ASP A 589 -48.84 42.11 9.12
CA ASP A 589 -49.03 42.88 7.90
C ASP A 589 -47.76 43.57 7.37
N GLU A 590 -46.58 43.22 7.92
CA GLU A 590 -45.28 43.66 7.42
C GLU A 590 -44.68 42.72 6.36
N ARG A 591 -43.75 43.27 5.59
CA ARG A 591 -42.95 42.56 4.59
C ARG A 591 -41.47 42.71 4.87
N GLY A 592 -40.76 41.59 4.82
CA GLY A 592 -39.30 41.55 4.94
C GLY A 592 -38.68 40.69 3.86
N SER A 593 -37.37 40.54 3.92
CA SER A 593 -36.57 39.68 3.08
C SER A 593 -35.78 38.71 3.94
N LEU A 594 -35.95 37.42 3.67
CA LEU A 594 -35.09 36.38 4.21
C LEU A 594 -33.86 36.25 3.31
N VAL A 595 -32.69 36.58 3.85
CA VAL A 595 -31.38 36.43 3.21
C VAL A 595 -30.79 35.09 3.62
N LEU A 596 -30.51 34.22 2.67
CA LEU A 596 -29.96 32.87 2.88
C LEU A 596 -28.63 32.75 2.15
N VAL A 597 -27.58 32.29 2.84
CA VAL A 597 -26.31 31.95 2.20
C VAL A 597 -26.25 30.44 2.04
N ILE A 598 -26.28 30.01 0.78
CA ILE A 598 -26.33 28.61 0.37
C ILE A 598 -24.97 28.25 -0.20
N ALA A 599 -24.34 27.21 0.32
CA ALA A 599 -23.03 26.75 -0.11
C ALA A 599 -23.09 25.29 -0.60
N ASN A 600 -22.30 24.99 -1.64
CA ASN A 600 -22.00 23.62 -2.02
C ASN A 600 -20.75 23.16 -1.26
N LEU A 601 -20.90 22.36 -0.21
CA LEU A 601 -19.77 21.75 0.52
C LEU A 601 -19.45 20.34 -0.01
N GLY A 602 -19.95 20.00 -1.21
CA GLY A 602 -19.75 18.72 -1.86
C GLY A 602 -18.49 18.64 -2.72
N SER A 603 -18.33 17.51 -3.40
CA SER A 603 -17.20 17.22 -4.29
C SER A 603 -17.48 17.50 -5.77
N THR A 604 -18.74 17.69 -6.16
CA THR A 604 -19.14 17.97 -7.55
C THR A 604 -19.96 19.26 -7.64
N PRO A 605 -20.02 19.91 -8.81
CA PRO A 605 -20.84 21.09 -9.00
C PRO A 605 -22.35 20.83 -8.87
N LEU A 606 -23.08 21.84 -8.40
CA LEU A 606 -24.51 22.00 -8.64
C LEU A 606 -24.65 22.69 -10.00
N SER A 607 -25.33 22.04 -10.94
CA SER A 607 -25.40 22.50 -12.32
C SER A 607 -26.57 23.44 -12.57
N ASP A 608 -27.74 23.15 -11.97
CA ASP A 608 -28.96 23.93 -12.13
C ASP A 608 -29.78 23.87 -10.83
N PRO A 609 -29.26 24.46 -9.72
CA PRO A 609 -29.89 24.35 -8.42
C PRO A 609 -31.14 25.22 -8.29
N GLU A 610 -32.28 24.62 -7.98
CA GLU A 610 -33.52 25.33 -7.62
C GLU A 610 -33.72 25.32 -6.09
N LEU A 611 -33.83 26.49 -5.48
CA LEU A 611 -34.18 26.66 -4.07
C LEU A 611 -35.70 26.62 -3.89
N GLU A 612 -36.19 25.76 -2.99
CA GLU A 612 -37.58 25.72 -2.52
C GLU A 612 -37.65 26.11 -1.03
N ILE A 613 -38.43 27.14 -0.72
CA ILE A 613 -38.80 27.54 0.64
C ILE A 613 -40.17 26.96 0.98
N VAL A 614 -40.22 26.19 2.05
CA VAL A 614 -41.42 25.49 2.52
C VAL A 614 -41.95 26.19 3.77
N PRO A 615 -43.09 26.92 3.70
CA PRO A 615 -43.68 27.53 4.88
C PRO A 615 -44.09 26.46 5.89
N ILE A 616 -43.53 26.50 7.11
CA ILE A 616 -43.95 25.61 8.21
C ILE A 616 -44.93 26.36 9.13
N SER A 617 -44.63 27.63 9.39
CA SER A 617 -45.52 28.55 10.10
C SER A 617 -46.61 29.07 9.14
N PRO A 618 -47.91 28.84 9.42
CA PRO A 618 -48.99 29.26 8.54
C PRO A 618 -49.17 30.80 8.48
N GLU A 619 -48.59 31.52 9.44
CA GLU A 619 -48.63 32.98 9.51
C GLU A 619 -47.65 33.64 8.53
N VAL A 620 -46.68 32.88 8.00
CA VAL A 620 -45.70 33.37 7.02
C VAL A 620 -46.12 33.01 5.60
N SER A 621 -46.15 34.01 4.73
CA SER A 621 -46.44 33.86 3.30
C SER A 621 -45.25 34.28 2.43
N LEU A 622 -45.16 33.68 1.25
CA LEU A 622 -44.11 33.90 0.25
C LEU A 622 -44.70 34.63 -0.96
N PRO A 623 -44.77 35.97 -0.96
CA PRO A 623 -45.49 36.75 -1.98
C PRO A 623 -44.98 36.54 -3.41
N ASN A 624 -43.71 36.15 -3.58
CA ASN A 624 -43.07 35.94 -4.88
C ASN A 624 -43.04 34.46 -5.30
N GLY A 625 -43.70 33.57 -4.55
CA GLY A 625 -43.64 32.13 -4.77
C GLY A 625 -42.65 31.43 -3.85
N ALA A 626 -42.70 30.10 -3.86
CA ALA A 626 -41.92 29.25 -2.97
C ALA A 626 -40.59 28.78 -3.58
N THR A 627 -40.40 28.93 -4.89
CA THR A 627 -39.18 28.47 -5.57
C THR A 627 -38.42 29.60 -6.25
N MET A 628 -37.11 29.46 -6.35
CA MET A 628 -36.23 30.35 -7.10
C MET A 628 -35.01 29.62 -7.65
N GLU A 629 -34.60 29.98 -8.86
CA GLU A 629 -33.36 29.49 -9.44
C GLU A 629 -32.15 30.10 -8.73
N LEU A 630 -31.12 29.29 -8.50
CA LEU A 630 -29.82 29.72 -8.02
C LEU A 630 -28.80 29.60 -9.17
N PRO A 631 -27.74 30.42 -9.17
CA PRO A 631 -26.64 30.20 -10.10
C PRO A 631 -25.99 28.82 -9.86
N PRO A 632 -25.36 28.21 -10.89
CA PRO A 632 -24.52 27.03 -10.70
C PRO A 632 -23.46 27.29 -9.63
N LEU A 633 -23.16 26.27 -8.81
CA LEU A 633 -22.20 26.37 -7.72
C LEU A 633 -21.18 25.24 -7.81
N GLY A 634 -19.92 25.60 -8.07
CA GLY A 634 -18.79 24.68 -7.94
C GLY A 634 -18.60 24.22 -6.49
N PRO A 635 -17.74 23.20 -6.27
CA PRO A 635 -17.35 22.80 -4.91
C PRO A 635 -16.82 23.99 -4.11
N PHE A 636 -17.31 24.11 -2.87
CA PHE A 636 -17.01 25.17 -1.89
C PHE A 636 -17.44 26.59 -2.26
N GLU A 637 -18.14 26.77 -3.38
CA GLU A 637 -18.76 28.05 -3.71
C GLU A 637 -20.05 28.27 -2.92
N SER A 638 -20.41 29.53 -2.72
CA SER A 638 -21.66 29.91 -2.11
C SER A 638 -22.34 31.04 -2.88
N THR A 639 -23.66 31.11 -2.75
CA THR A 639 -24.49 32.18 -3.27
C THR A 639 -25.42 32.70 -2.19
N THR A 640 -25.86 33.94 -2.35
CA THR A 640 -26.87 34.56 -1.49
C THR A 640 -28.20 34.57 -2.22
N ALA A 641 -29.22 33.98 -1.59
CA ALA A 641 -30.59 33.97 -2.04
C ALA A 641 -31.43 34.89 -1.15
N THR A 642 -32.17 35.82 -1.76
CA THR A 642 -33.05 36.74 -1.04
C THR A 642 -34.49 36.42 -1.36
N VAL A 643 -35.27 36.05 -0.34
CA VAL A 643 -36.66 35.60 -0.46
C VAL A 643 -37.56 36.60 0.25
N ALA A 644 -38.50 37.21 -0.47
CA ALA A 644 -39.51 38.06 0.15
C ALA A 644 -40.44 37.22 1.04
N ILE A 645 -40.67 37.69 2.26
CA ILE A 645 -41.59 37.09 3.24
C ILE A 645 -42.61 38.13 3.72
N SER A 646 -43.79 37.69 4.12
CA SER A 646 -44.78 38.55 4.77
C SER A 646 -45.45 37.79 5.91
N LEU A 647 -45.65 38.47 7.04
CA LEU A 647 -46.28 37.90 8.22
C LEU A 647 -47.72 38.42 8.34
N SER A 648 -48.68 37.55 8.62
CA SER A 648 -50.03 37.96 8.96
C SER A 648 -50.71 36.93 9.87
N GLY A 649 -51.46 37.41 10.85
CA GLY A 649 -52.21 36.56 11.78
C GLY A 649 -51.39 35.94 12.93
N ALA A 650 -50.19 36.45 13.20
CA ALA A 650 -49.40 36.04 14.36
C ALA A 650 -50.10 36.44 15.68
N PRO A 651 -50.32 35.50 16.63
CA PRO A 651 -51.04 35.76 17.88
C PRO A 651 -50.21 36.49 18.94
N GLY A 652 -48.91 36.69 18.70
CA GLY A 652 -47.93 37.36 19.55
C GLY A 652 -46.50 37.13 19.05
N VAL A 653 -45.51 37.71 19.72
CA VAL A 653 -44.08 37.51 19.39
C VAL A 653 -43.73 36.03 19.53
N SER A 654 -43.40 35.40 18.41
CA SER A 654 -43.14 33.98 18.37
C SER A 654 -42.22 33.62 17.22
N ALA A 655 -41.50 32.52 17.42
CA ALA A 655 -40.56 32.07 16.42
C ALA A 655 -41.26 31.46 15.20
N ALA A 656 -41.13 32.07 14.02
CA ALA A 656 -41.58 31.47 12.78
C ALA A 656 -40.65 30.33 12.32
N SER A 657 -41.11 29.43 11.47
CA SER A 657 -40.28 28.37 10.89
C SER A 657 -40.54 28.22 9.41
N LEU A 658 -39.47 28.09 8.64
CA LEU A 658 -39.46 27.84 7.20
C LEU A 658 -38.51 26.67 6.96
N GLY A 659 -38.91 25.74 6.09
CA GLY A 659 -38.03 24.73 5.55
C GLY A 659 -37.29 25.27 4.33
N VAL A 660 -36.04 24.86 4.15
CA VAL A 660 -35.25 25.16 2.96
C VAL A 660 -34.90 23.83 2.29
N ARG A 661 -35.13 23.72 1.00
CA ARG A 661 -34.73 22.59 0.15
C ARG A 661 -34.04 23.11 -1.09
N VAL A 662 -33.08 22.37 -1.60
CA VAL A 662 -32.49 22.63 -2.92
C VAL A 662 -32.70 21.38 -3.76
N HIS A 663 -33.08 21.58 -5.01
CA HIS A 663 -33.25 20.54 -6.02
C HIS A 663 -32.18 20.73 -7.09
N ASP A 664 -31.50 19.64 -7.47
CA ASP A 664 -30.49 19.61 -8.51
C ASP A 664 -30.30 18.14 -8.92
N VAL A 665 -29.96 17.89 -10.18
CA VAL A 665 -29.76 16.53 -10.71
C VAL A 665 -28.53 15.83 -10.11
N ASN A 666 -27.56 16.59 -9.62
CA ASN A 666 -26.31 16.10 -9.02
C ASN A 666 -26.36 16.06 -7.49
N LEU A 667 -27.50 16.41 -6.87
CA LEU A 667 -27.65 16.34 -5.42
C LEU A 667 -27.74 14.90 -4.94
N LEU A 668 -27.00 14.61 -3.87
CA LEU A 668 -27.14 13.38 -3.10
C LEU A 668 -28.59 13.16 -2.65
N SER A 669 -29.18 12.03 -3.05
CA SER A 669 -30.61 11.73 -2.88
C SER A 669 -31.08 11.52 -1.44
N ASP A 670 -30.15 11.39 -0.48
CA ASP A 670 -30.44 11.15 0.95
C ASP A 670 -29.63 12.09 1.85
N GLN A 671 -29.88 13.39 1.75
CA GLN A 671 -29.39 14.38 2.71
C GLN A 671 -29.99 14.10 4.10
N PRO A 672 -29.22 14.08 5.19
CA PRO A 672 -29.79 14.08 6.54
C PRO A 672 -30.63 15.36 6.70
N ARG A 673 -31.96 15.19 6.65
CA ARG A 673 -32.96 16.26 6.80
C ARG A 673 -32.92 16.87 8.21
N ARG A 674 -31.88 17.62 8.56
CA ARG A 674 -31.80 18.30 9.86
C ARG A 674 -31.07 19.62 9.76
N ARG A 675 -31.85 20.67 9.47
CA ARG A 675 -31.88 21.90 10.26
C ARG A 675 -33.30 22.48 10.17
N ARG A 676 -34.03 22.45 11.28
CA ARG A 676 -35.23 23.26 11.46
C ARG A 676 -34.73 24.63 11.88
N SER A 677 -34.74 25.61 10.98
CA SER A 677 -34.45 27.00 11.35
C SER A 677 -35.67 27.58 12.06
N ARG A 678 -35.47 28.03 13.30
CA ARG A 678 -36.42 28.86 14.04
C ARG A 678 -36.03 30.30 13.78
N PHE A 679 -36.90 31.07 13.16
CA PHE A 679 -36.85 32.52 13.04
C PHE A 679 -37.35 33.08 14.37
N GLY A 680 -36.66 34.03 14.99
CA GLY A 680 -37.05 34.64 16.27
C GLY A 680 -37.82 35.92 16.03
#